data_AF-A0A3B1CRG2-F1
#
_entry.id   AF-A0A3B1CRG2-F1
#
_cell.length_a   1.000
_cell.length_b   1.000
_cell.length_c   1.000
_cell.angle_alpha   90.00
_cell.angle_beta   90.00
_cell.angle_gamma   90.00
#
_symmetry.space_group_name_H-M   'P 1'
#
loop_
_entity.id
_entity.type
_entity.pdbx_description
1 polymer ?
#
loop_
_entity_poly.entity_id
_entity_poly.type
_entity_poly.pdbx_seq_one_letter_code
_entity_poly.pdbx_strand_id
1 'polypeptide(L)'
;MKNQIFGLLFILFIFVSCKENAPTKPEEIIDDAIATETIGASGGTLETKEFKLEIPPGAFRTGAELKLYVEDKNEADENSVTKSYQLKGLPTEFTKSLKIGLKYNSTLINESFILFKQKFLFGETGDTLNISNLTQAYDSSGFLWSQLSLRSGNALSKVNSNKLFVDFTEFFGVSNFTTKTSAHFSLSLPSEISSKATLLLGFLENNYNKIINNVRLSFDNKWWEWPIKVTTIDVKSNSYFIYLARNYQTRQSFKAANILTQFQIDKNLLNQTDFNKTIVELGKDAVNFAMSIYFESSQDSWVRRAIYTWSEELFTENQNFVSPESFLKNSKLPLDVGVAQKEGAILNLEHGDGMSSLIKYLVDDETKFGKEGLKNTLESIQTGTNPVTALIKNVKALKTEWLTDYFQKYIGGKIYKVPASVFVDFQSLTGVWDIQNDADTLMEFKPTNAGVGKMPSLSAQLFLVNLKYPDIDPSKSLTVGVEGDINSDGFSTIIFGYKNGLLENLVQGYASESILEIPNLKNSGYTQFLIVVVNSNGVQPYDGEFNAYLTLKVEGNDNGGSNNILASNMCSISVVVNGRFRQGDGSEFDGKRDITGDAFSVKGSFSGNTFTGNYSNADPIYYETYEGALKITLNDSHSIVTSFKWTHNGKSYSGDFTRFDVGASNIPVGDPLVYYSDAYRIFRIEGVQTCNSLSSVEYQDYGRWFYDAESTLLSYTCDQESYIHIAFRQE
;
A
#
# COMPACT_ATOMS: atom_id res chain seq x y z
N MET A 1 54.67 -15.11 36.47
CA MET A 1 55.24 -14.14 37.45
C MET A 1 54.38 -12.88 37.32
N LYS A 2 53.48 -12.57 38.27
CA LYS A 2 53.75 -11.93 39.58
C LYS A 2 54.73 -10.76 39.40
N ASN A 3 54.53 -9.53 39.84
CA ASN A 3 53.50 -8.82 40.62
C ASN A 3 53.86 -7.33 40.40
N GLN A 4 52.93 -6.42 40.11
CA GLN A 4 52.21 -5.60 41.11
C GLN A 4 53.11 -4.52 41.79
N ILE A 5 52.79 -3.23 41.59
CA ILE A 5 52.23 -2.28 42.60
C ILE A 5 52.55 -0.79 42.32
N PHE A 6 51.44 -0.06 42.12
CA PHE A 6 51.06 1.30 42.56
C PHE A 6 51.86 2.57 42.24
N GLY A 7 51.07 3.54 41.74
CA GLY A 7 51.32 4.98 41.74
C GLY A 7 50.39 5.64 40.71
N LEU A 8 49.08 5.62 40.89
CA LEU A 8 48.34 6.75 41.46
C LEU A 8 48.78 8.11 40.88
N LEU A 9 48.35 8.42 39.65
CA LEU A 9 47.99 9.80 39.30
C LEU A 9 46.92 9.79 38.20
N PHE A 10 45.70 9.96 38.68
CA PHE A 10 44.48 10.24 37.96
C PHE A 10 44.58 11.68 37.41
N ILE A 11 44.16 11.88 36.16
CA ILE A 11 43.74 13.17 35.55
C ILE A 11 44.86 14.25 35.42
N LEU A 12 45.46 14.38 34.22
CA LEU A 12 45.69 15.69 33.57
C LEU A 12 46.27 15.53 32.14
N PHE A 13 45.42 15.22 31.18
CA PHE A 13 45.65 15.37 29.72
C PHE A 13 44.23 15.55 29.18
N ILE A 14 43.74 16.65 28.62
CA ILE A 14 44.32 17.72 27.80
C ILE A 14 43.41 18.95 28.00
N PHE A 15 43.94 20.06 28.52
CA PHE A 15 43.38 21.39 28.29
C PHE A 15 44.46 22.25 27.64
N VAL A 16 44.83 21.87 26.41
CA VAL A 16 45.39 22.83 25.46
C VAL A 16 44.21 23.67 25.01
N SER A 17 43.97 24.76 25.75
CA SER A 17 43.12 25.85 25.32
C SER A 17 43.82 26.54 24.15
N CYS A 18 43.61 26.01 22.94
CA CYS A 18 43.56 26.86 21.77
C CYS A 18 42.36 27.79 22.01
N LYS A 19 42.63 29.04 22.36
CA LYS A 19 41.73 30.14 22.04
C LYS A 19 41.58 30.17 20.52
N GLU A 20 40.69 29.34 19.99
CA GLU A 20 40.00 29.71 18.77
C GLU A 20 39.26 31.01 19.11
N ASN A 21 39.66 32.07 18.43
CA ASN A 21 38.93 33.32 18.46
C ASN A 21 37.46 32.96 18.20
N ALA A 22 36.61 33.15 19.21
CA ALA A 22 35.18 33.12 19.01
C ALA A 22 34.88 33.95 17.75
N PRO A 23 34.00 33.48 16.84
CA PRO A 23 33.66 34.26 15.67
C PRO A 23 33.24 35.62 16.19
N THR A 24 34.01 36.65 15.82
CA THR A 24 33.68 38.02 16.15
C THR A 24 32.25 38.19 15.71
N LYS A 25 31.34 38.50 16.66
CA LYS A 25 29.99 38.96 16.33
C LYS A 25 30.15 39.90 15.13
N PRO A 26 29.36 39.74 14.04
CA PRO A 26 29.32 40.78 13.03
C PRO A 26 29.10 42.09 13.78
N GLU A 27 29.97 43.07 13.59
CA GLU A 27 29.67 44.43 14.02
C GLU A 27 28.30 44.76 13.42
N GLU A 28 27.28 44.88 14.28
CA GLU A 28 26.02 45.51 13.91
C GLU A 28 26.42 46.91 13.45
N ILE A 29 26.38 47.15 12.14
CA ILE A 29 26.33 48.50 11.60
C ILE A 29 25.02 49.07 12.14
N ILE A 30 25.11 49.87 13.20
CA ILE A 30 23.97 50.62 13.73
C ILE A 30 23.75 51.76 12.74
N ASP A 31 22.94 51.52 11.70
CA ASP A 31 22.31 52.62 10.98
C ASP A 31 21.29 53.27 11.92
N ASP A 32 21.36 54.59 12.09
CA ASP A 32 20.36 55.33 12.85
C ASP A 32 18.99 55.22 12.16
N ALA A 33 17.95 54.94 12.93
CA ALA A 33 16.59 54.86 12.39
C ALA A 33 16.18 56.20 11.75
N ILE A 34 15.74 56.17 10.49
CA ILE A 34 15.30 57.36 9.75
C ILE A 34 13.93 57.88 10.23
N ALA A 35 13.19 57.07 10.99
CA ALA A 35 12.00 57.48 11.75
C ALA A 35 11.75 56.53 12.93
N THR A 36 11.24 57.07 14.03
CA THR A 36 10.80 56.30 15.21
C THR A 36 9.50 56.87 15.72
N GLU A 37 8.49 56.02 16.00
CA GLU A 37 7.20 56.44 16.54
C GLU A 37 6.63 55.37 17.48
N THR A 38 5.98 55.78 18.58
CA THR A 38 5.28 54.83 19.47
C THR A 38 3.79 54.84 19.18
N ILE A 39 3.27 53.76 18.61
CA ILE A 39 1.86 53.65 18.21
C ILE A 39 1.10 52.77 19.20
N GLY A 40 0.00 53.29 19.75
CA GLY A 40 -0.88 52.60 20.68
C GLY A 40 -2.24 52.22 20.10
N ALA A 41 -3.19 51.89 20.99
CA ALA A 41 -4.54 51.46 20.60
C ALA A 41 -5.35 52.53 19.84
N SER A 42 -4.98 53.81 19.92
CA SER A 42 -5.60 54.88 19.13
C SER A 42 -5.27 54.81 17.64
N GLY A 43 -4.32 53.96 17.22
CA GLY A 43 -3.74 54.04 15.89
C GLY A 43 -2.76 55.21 15.77
N GLY A 44 -2.19 55.39 14.58
CA GLY A 44 -1.16 56.39 14.33
C GLY A 44 -0.57 56.24 12.93
N THR A 45 0.43 57.07 12.61
CA THR A 45 1.16 56.99 11.35
C THR A 45 2.66 57.11 11.61
N LEU A 46 3.46 56.25 10.97
CA LEU A 46 4.92 56.42 10.87
C LEU A 46 5.21 56.95 9.47
N GLU A 47 5.70 58.18 9.35
CA GLU A 47 5.83 58.89 8.08
C GLU A 47 7.20 59.56 7.90
N THR A 48 7.72 59.46 6.68
CA THR A 48 8.85 60.25 6.17
C THR A 48 8.47 60.86 4.81
N LYS A 49 9.40 61.56 4.15
CA LYS A 49 9.17 62.07 2.79
C LYS A 49 8.99 60.96 1.74
N GLU A 50 9.49 59.75 2.01
CA GLU A 50 9.56 58.65 1.04
C GLU A 50 8.82 57.38 1.51
N PHE A 51 8.33 57.35 2.76
CA PHE A 51 7.64 56.21 3.38
C PHE A 51 6.43 56.66 4.20
N LYS A 52 5.34 55.88 4.17
CA LYS A 52 4.19 56.04 5.07
C LYS A 52 3.68 54.69 5.55
N LEU A 53 3.41 54.56 6.83
CA LEU A 53 2.67 53.44 7.42
C LEU A 53 1.50 53.98 8.23
N GLU A 54 0.27 53.73 7.79
CA GLU A 54 -0.95 54.11 8.49
C GLU A 54 -1.51 52.92 9.29
N ILE A 55 -1.72 53.14 10.58
CA ILE A 55 -2.19 52.14 11.53
C ILE A 55 -3.56 52.58 12.05
N PRO A 56 -4.65 51.88 11.69
CA PRO A 56 -5.98 52.31 12.08
C PRO A 56 -6.22 52.13 13.59
N PRO A 57 -7.11 52.93 14.18
CA PRO A 57 -7.48 52.78 15.59
C PRO A 57 -7.91 51.36 15.93
N GLY A 58 -7.37 50.82 17.03
CA GLY A 58 -7.65 49.48 17.53
C GLY A 58 -6.89 48.35 16.84
N ALA A 59 -5.99 48.64 15.88
CA ALA A 59 -5.13 47.62 15.26
C ALA A 59 -4.17 46.98 16.27
N PHE A 60 -3.59 47.80 17.17
CA PHE A 60 -2.68 47.37 18.22
C PHE A 60 -3.38 47.28 19.57
N ARG A 61 -3.11 46.22 20.32
CA ARG A 61 -3.64 46.01 21.68
C ARG A 61 -2.84 46.79 22.73
N THR A 62 -1.54 46.92 22.53
CA THR A 62 -0.58 47.62 23.41
C THR A 62 0.27 48.58 22.59
N GLY A 63 0.90 49.56 23.25
CA GLY A 63 1.87 50.44 22.61
C GLY A 63 3.05 49.66 22.03
N ALA A 64 3.48 50.03 20.81
CA ALA A 64 4.63 49.46 20.14
C ALA A 64 5.53 50.58 19.59
N GLU A 65 6.82 50.53 19.90
CA GLU A 65 7.82 51.45 19.33
C GLU A 65 8.25 50.92 17.96
N LEU A 66 7.91 51.65 16.90
CA LEU A 66 8.26 51.32 15.54
C LEU A 66 9.50 52.10 15.12
N LYS A 67 10.47 51.42 14.51
CA LYS A 67 11.70 52.02 13.97
C LYS A 67 11.86 51.68 12.50
N LEU A 68 12.05 52.69 11.67
CA LEU A 68 12.25 52.56 10.23
C LEU A 68 13.72 52.79 9.89
N TYR A 69 14.29 51.91 9.09
CA TYR A 69 15.62 52.03 8.49
C TYR A 69 15.48 52.01 6.97
N VAL A 70 16.49 52.54 6.26
CA VAL A 70 16.54 52.56 4.79
C VAL A 70 17.86 51.97 4.34
N GLU A 71 17.83 51.13 3.33
CA GLU A 71 19.02 50.61 2.66
C GLU A 71 19.10 51.25 1.27
N ASP A 72 20.19 51.98 1.00
CA ASP A 72 20.41 52.68 -0.27
C ASP A 72 20.72 51.73 -1.45
N LYS A 73 20.97 50.45 -1.18
CA LYS A 73 21.14 49.39 -2.18
C LYS A 73 20.15 48.27 -1.96
N ASN A 74 19.22 48.12 -2.90
CA ASN A 74 18.48 46.88 -3.05
C ASN A 74 19.46 45.82 -3.53
N GLU A 75 19.88 44.92 -2.66
CA GLU A 75 20.37 43.63 -3.13
C GLU A 75 19.19 42.90 -3.82
N ALA A 76 19.24 42.87 -5.16
CA ALA A 76 18.63 41.83 -6.00
C ALA A 76 17.15 41.93 -6.44
N ASP A 77 16.71 43.03 -7.07
CA ASP A 77 15.63 42.93 -8.08
C ASP A 77 15.70 44.06 -9.13
N GLU A 78 15.93 43.71 -10.41
CA GLU A 78 16.00 44.65 -11.54
C GLU A 78 14.69 45.43 -11.75
N ASN A 79 13.59 44.96 -11.16
CA ASN A 79 12.25 45.53 -11.27
C ASN A 79 11.90 46.53 -10.15
N SER A 80 12.81 46.83 -9.24
CA SER A 80 12.52 47.72 -8.12
C SER A 80 12.41 49.19 -8.52
N VAL A 81 11.43 49.89 -7.96
CA VAL A 81 11.11 51.30 -8.25
C VAL A 81 11.20 52.22 -7.02
N THR A 82 11.55 51.66 -5.86
CA THR A 82 11.71 52.36 -4.58
C THR A 82 13.01 51.94 -3.90
N LYS A 83 13.43 52.67 -2.86
CA LYS A 83 14.43 52.16 -1.91
C LYS A 83 13.89 50.96 -1.12
N SER A 84 14.78 50.18 -0.53
CA SER A 84 14.43 49.17 0.47
C SER A 84 14.41 49.79 1.85
N TYR A 85 13.45 49.36 2.64
CA TYR A 85 13.21 49.85 3.98
C TYR A 85 13.02 48.68 4.93
N GLN A 86 13.47 48.83 6.16
CA GLN A 86 13.30 47.83 7.21
C GLN A 86 12.50 48.42 8.35
N LEU A 87 11.44 47.73 8.78
CA LEU A 87 10.65 48.10 9.96
C LEU A 87 10.93 47.13 11.10
N LYS A 88 11.29 47.69 12.26
CA LYS A 88 11.48 46.97 13.53
C LYS A 88 10.41 47.39 14.53
N GLY A 89 10.04 46.46 15.41
CA GLY A 89 9.08 46.70 16.50
C GLY A 89 7.61 46.61 16.08
N LEU A 90 7.32 46.18 14.84
CA LEU A 90 5.97 45.88 14.40
C LEU A 90 5.42 44.69 15.22
N PRO A 91 4.28 44.83 15.92
CA PRO A 91 3.72 43.73 16.70
C PRO A 91 3.51 42.47 15.85
N THR A 92 3.82 41.32 16.44
CA THR A 92 3.60 40.01 15.79
C THR A 92 2.13 39.75 15.48
N GLU A 93 1.21 40.41 16.20
CA GLU A 93 -0.24 40.31 16.02
C GLU A 93 -0.90 41.69 15.94
N PHE A 94 -1.83 41.86 15.01
CA PHE A 94 -2.65 43.06 14.88
C PHE A 94 -4.01 42.73 14.25
N THR A 95 -5.05 43.43 14.71
CA THR A 95 -6.46 43.05 14.48
C THR A 95 -7.12 43.80 13.32
N LYS A 96 -6.42 44.73 12.67
CA LYS A 96 -6.88 45.51 11.51
C LYS A 96 -5.77 45.66 10.48
N SER A 97 -6.09 45.62 9.20
CA SER A 97 -5.11 45.81 8.13
C SER A 97 -4.38 47.16 8.24
N LEU A 98 -3.09 47.17 7.95
CA LEU A 98 -2.26 48.38 7.93
C LEU A 98 -2.10 48.86 6.49
N LYS A 99 -1.93 50.16 6.25
CA LYS A 99 -1.60 50.68 4.91
C LYS A 99 -0.16 51.10 4.84
N ILE A 100 0.52 50.72 3.78
CA ILE A 100 1.91 51.07 3.53
C ILE A 100 2.01 51.80 2.19
N GLY A 101 2.73 52.93 2.20
CA GLY A 101 2.95 53.80 1.06
C GLY A 101 4.44 54.00 0.83
N LEU A 102 4.95 53.64 -0.35
CA LEU A 102 6.35 53.81 -0.72
C LEU A 102 6.47 54.78 -1.89
N LYS A 103 7.25 55.84 -1.73
CA LYS A 103 7.48 56.79 -2.82
C LYS A 103 8.36 56.14 -3.88
N TYR A 104 7.89 56.15 -5.12
CA TYR A 104 8.65 55.65 -6.26
C TYR A 104 9.36 56.80 -6.98
N ASN A 105 10.54 56.52 -7.52
CA ASN A 105 11.40 57.53 -8.16
C ASN A 105 11.61 57.27 -9.67
N SER A 106 10.96 56.24 -10.22
CA SER A 106 11.05 55.82 -11.61
C SER A 106 9.67 55.66 -12.25
N THR A 107 9.61 55.45 -13.57
CA THR A 107 8.35 55.17 -14.27
C THR A 107 7.81 53.80 -13.87
N LEU A 108 6.54 53.74 -13.46
CA LEU A 108 5.83 52.49 -13.24
C LEU A 108 5.43 51.87 -14.58
N ILE A 109 5.73 50.59 -14.77
CA ILE A 109 5.40 49.83 -15.98
C ILE A 109 4.47 48.69 -15.59
N ASN A 110 3.44 48.40 -16.39
CA ASN A 110 2.45 47.34 -16.15
C ASN A 110 1.88 47.39 -14.72
N GLU A 111 1.81 46.24 -14.03
CA GLU A 111 1.34 46.15 -12.65
C GLU A 111 2.49 46.39 -11.66
N SER A 112 2.14 46.97 -10.51
CA SER A 112 3.07 47.28 -9.42
C SER A 112 2.66 46.58 -8.13
N PHE A 113 3.66 46.26 -7.32
CA PHE A 113 3.50 45.50 -6.08
C PHE A 113 4.43 46.07 -5.01
N ILE A 114 4.10 45.80 -3.74
CA ILE A 114 5.06 45.91 -2.63
C ILE A 114 5.46 44.49 -2.24
N LEU A 115 6.77 44.25 -2.27
CA LEU A 115 7.38 42.99 -1.86
C LEU A 115 7.83 43.12 -0.40
N PHE A 116 7.38 42.19 0.44
CA PHE A 116 7.70 42.12 1.86
C PHE A 116 8.64 40.93 2.09
N LYS A 117 9.90 41.15 2.49
CA LYS A 117 10.82 40.07 2.86
C LYS A 117 10.92 39.94 4.38
N GLN A 118 10.94 38.70 4.87
CA GLN A 118 11.23 38.41 6.26
C GLN A 118 12.28 37.31 6.36
N LYS A 119 13.25 37.50 7.25
CA LYS A 119 14.23 36.47 7.62
C LYS A 119 13.62 35.49 8.60
N PHE A 120 13.68 34.20 8.26
CA PHE A 120 13.22 33.09 9.05
C PHE A 120 14.40 32.20 9.42
N LEU A 121 14.58 31.90 10.71
CA LEU A 121 15.64 31.00 11.18
C LEU A 121 15.06 29.59 11.30
N PHE A 122 15.63 28.63 10.58
CA PHE A 122 15.23 27.23 10.65
C PHE A 122 15.85 26.59 11.90
N GLY A 123 15.01 26.25 12.88
CA GLY A 123 15.47 25.80 14.20
C GLY A 123 16.28 24.49 14.20
N GLU A 124 16.13 23.63 13.20
CA GLU A 124 16.80 22.32 13.13
C GLU A 124 18.15 22.36 12.40
N THR A 125 18.31 23.21 11.39
CA THR A 125 19.56 23.33 10.61
C THR A 125 20.38 24.58 10.96
N GLY A 126 19.74 25.59 11.57
CA GLY A 126 20.34 26.90 11.80
C GLY A 126 20.37 27.81 10.56
N ASP A 127 19.82 27.36 9.42
CA ASP A 127 19.80 28.14 8.19
C ASP A 127 18.84 29.31 8.28
N THR A 128 19.19 30.45 7.65
CA THR A 128 18.31 31.61 7.53
C THR A 128 17.71 31.67 6.13
N LEU A 129 16.39 31.70 6.04
CA LEU A 129 15.63 31.83 4.80
C LEU A 129 15.01 33.22 4.67
N ASN A 130 15.03 33.81 3.48
CA ASN A 130 14.20 34.98 3.17
C ASN A 130 12.85 34.53 2.59
N ILE A 131 11.77 34.73 3.35
CA ILE A 131 10.40 34.52 2.89
C ILE A 131 9.89 35.83 2.30
N SER A 132 9.29 35.80 1.11
CA SER A 132 8.74 37.01 0.48
C SER A 132 7.21 36.96 0.38
N ASN A 133 6.52 38.09 0.54
CA ASN A 133 5.10 38.25 0.21
C ASN A 133 4.95 39.35 -0.85
N LEU A 134 4.15 39.12 -1.89
CA LEU A 134 3.90 40.10 -2.94
C LEU A 134 2.46 40.60 -2.83
N THR A 135 2.29 41.88 -2.51
CA THR A 135 0.96 42.48 -2.39
C THR A 135 0.77 43.54 -3.46
N GLN A 136 -0.35 43.45 -4.19
CA GLN A 136 -0.67 44.40 -5.25
C GLN A 136 -0.69 45.83 -4.71
N ALA A 137 -0.09 46.75 -5.47
CA ALA A 137 0.03 48.14 -5.12
C ALA A 137 -0.63 49.02 -6.19
N TYR A 138 -1.19 50.15 -5.75
CA TYR A 138 -1.75 51.16 -6.65
C TYR A 138 -1.01 52.48 -6.47
N ASP A 139 -0.85 53.22 -7.56
CA ASP A 139 -0.31 54.57 -7.51
C ASP A 139 -1.37 55.53 -6.95
N SER A 140 -0.99 56.28 -5.92
CA SER A 140 -1.70 57.49 -5.53
C SER A 140 -0.71 58.54 -5.03
N SER A 141 -0.73 59.70 -5.68
CA SER A 141 0.07 60.87 -5.30
C SER A 141 1.58 60.64 -5.29
N GLY A 142 2.10 59.81 -6.20
CA GLY A 142 3.53 59.49 -6.31
C GLY A 142 4.00 58.44 -5.29
N PHE A 143 3.07 57.73 -4.66
CA PHE A 143 3.34 56.61 -3.75
C PHE A 143 2.67 55.34 -4.29
N LEU A 144 3.39 54.23 -4.21
CA LEU A 144 2.81 52.89 -4.30
C LEU A 144 2.17 52.56 -2.96
N TRP A 145 0.86 52.39 -2.94
CA TRP A 145 0.08 52.05 -1.76
C TRP A 145 -0.35 50.59 -1.79
N SER A 146 -0.20 49.89 -0.66
CA SER A 146 -0.73 48.55 -0.45
C SER A 146 -1.26 48.36 0.98
N GLN A 147 -1.91 47.22 1.22
CA GLN A 147 -2.43 46.84 2.53
C GLN A 147 -1.69 45.62 3.07
N LEU A 148 -1.24 45.70 4.31
CA LEU A 148 -0.75 44.55 5.07
C LEU A 148 -1.94 43.89 5.78
N SER A 149 -2.28 42.68 5.37
CA SER A 149 -3.41 41.91 5.91
C SER A 149 -3.25 41.58 7.40
N LEU A 150 -4.40 41.38 8.05
CA LEU A 150 -4.57 41.11 9.49
C LEU A 150 -3.69 39.94 9.98
N ARG A 151 -3.12 40.05 11.19
CA ARG A 151 -2.44 38.95 11.89
C ARG A 151 -3.20 38.59 13.17
N SER A 152 -4.07 37.57 13.12
CA SER A 152 -4.85 37.15 14.30
C SER A 152 -4.18 36.03 15.10
N GLY A 153 -4.08 36.25 16.41
CA GLY A 153 -3.46 35.36 17.39
C GLY A 153 -4.37 34.22 17.82
N ASN A 154 -4.12 33.03 17.28
CA ASN A 154 -4.30 31.74 17.96
C ASN A 154 -3.22 30.74 17.55
N ALA A 155 -2.16 31.24 16.91
CA ALA A 155 -1.29 30.44 16.05
C ALA A 155 0.17 30.41 16.57
N LEU A 156 0.56 31.40 17.38
CA LEU A 156 1.92 31.56 17.94
C LEU A 156 2.07 31.14 19.40
N SER A 157 0.97 30.93 20.15
CA SER A 157 1.01 30.73 21.61
C SER A 157 1.53 29.35 22.07
N LYS A 158 1.81 28.42 21.15
CA LYS A 158 2.35 27.08 21.47
C LYS A 158 3.74 26.78 20.88
N VAL A 159 4.30 27.69 20.10
CA VAL A 159 5.68 27.54 19.61
C VAL A 159 6.60 28.25 20.60
N ASN A 160 7.51 27.53 21.27
CA ASN A 160 8.49 28.09 22.21
C ASN A 160 9.23 29.27 21.55
N SER A 161 8.83 30.49 21.87
CA SER A 161 8.93 31.68 21.03
C SER A 161 10.24 32.45 21.12
N ASN A 162 11.33 31.84 21.59
CA ASN A 162 12.58 32.58 21.81
C ASN A 162 13.62 32.48 20.69
N LYS A 163 13.35 31.77 19.57
CA LYS A 163 14.40 31.51 18.54
C LYS A 163 14.00 31.51 17.06
N LEU A 164 12.73 31.72 16.67
CA LEU A 164 12.29 31.38 15.31
C LEU A 164 12.03 32.56 14.35
N PHE A 165 11.94 33.80 14.84
CA PHE A 165 11.66 34.96 13.98
C PHE A 165 12.70 36.06 14.20
N VAL A 166 13.24 36.57 13.10
CA VAL A 166 14.03 37.80 13.09
C VAL A 166 13.05 38.97 12.96
N ASP A 167 13.16 39.94 13.87
CA ASP A 167 12.22 41.05 14.12
C ASP A 167 12.17 42.12 13.01
N PHE A 168 12.74 41.84 11.84
CA PHE A 168 12.86 42.77 10.72
C PHE A 168 11.99 42.32 9.56
N THR A 169 11.09 43.21 9.11
CA THR A 169 10.39 43.08 7.83
C THR A 169 10.97 44.11 6.87
N GLU A 170 11.57 43.63 5.78
CA GLU A 170 12.05 44.46 4.68
C GLU A 170 10.91 44.68 3.67
N PHE A 171 10.79 45.88 3.11
CA PHE A 171 9.82 46.17 2.05
C PHE A 171 10.36 47.13 1.00
N PHE A 172 10.01 46.86 -0.25
CA PHE A 172 10.27 47.73 -1.38
C PHE A 172 9.20 47.54 -2.47
N GLY A 173 9.01 48.57 -3.28
CA GLY A 173 8.12 48.55 -4.43
C GLY A 173 8.80 47.97 -5.66
N VAL A 174 8.06 47.17 -6.40
CA VAL A 174 8.44 46.61 -7.70
C VAL A 174 7.37 46.95 -8.74
N SER A 175 7.78 47.10 -10.00
CA SER A 175 6.87 47.29 -11.14
C SER A 175 7.25 46.35 -12.28
N ASN A 176 6.56 46.41 -13.42
CA ASN A 176 6.78 45.55 -14.58
C ASN A 176 6.40 44.08 -14.34
N PHE A 177 5.26 43.87 -13.69
CA PHE A 177 4.68 42.54 -13.46
C PHE A 177 3.43 42.31 -14.31
N THR A 178 3.08 41.06 -14.49
CA THR A 178 1.84 40.62 -15.13
C THR A 178 1.16 39.57 -14.26
N THR A 179 -0.08 39.84 -13.87
CA THR A 179 -0.93 38.87 -13.18
C THR A 179 -1.83 38.14 -14.16
N LYS A 180 -1.89 36.82 -14.02
CA LYS A 180 -2.88 35.97 -14.67
C LYS A 180 -3.60 35.14 -13.62
N THR A 181 -4.89 34.96 -13.79
CA THR A 181 -5.73 34.24 -12.83
C THR A 181 -6.50 33.12 -13.54
N SER A 182 -6.56 31.97 -12.89
CA SER A 182 -7.36 30.80 -13.25
C SER A 182 -8.39 30.53 -12.15
N ALA A 183 -9.05 29.36 -12.16
CA ALA A 183 -10.07 29.03 -11.17
C ALA A 183 -9.51 28.93 -9.75
N HIS A 184 -8.32 28.34 -9.62
CA HIS A 184 -7.71 28.00 -8.33
C HIS A 184 -6.44 28.81 -8.03
N PHE A 185 -5.82 29.45 -9.03
CA PHE A 185 -4.52 30.13 -8.87
C PHE A 185 -4.52 31.54 -9.46
N SER A 186 -3.80 32.45 -8.81
CA SER A 186 -3.48 33.79 -9.32
C SER A 186 -1.97 33.98 -9.31
N LEU A 187 -1.38 34.04 -10.49
CA LEU A 187 0.05 34.03 -10.73
C LEU A 187 0.52 35.43 -11.13
N SER A 188 1.41 36.02 -10.33
CA SER A 188 2.04 37.33 -10.60
C SER A 188 3.53 37.13 -10.87
N LEU A 189 3.95 37.39 -12.12
CA LEU A 189 5.32 37.21 -12.60
C LEU A 189 5.93 38.51 -13.15
N PRO A 190 7.26 38.70 -13.05
CA PRO A 190 7.98 39.72 -13.81
C PRO A 190 7.70 39.58 -15.31
N SER A 191 7.55 40.70 -16.02
CA SER A 191 7.22 40.71 -17.44
C SER A 191 8.23 39.95 -18.32
N GLU A 192 9.50 39.89 -17.91
CA GLU A 192 10.58 39.11 -18.54
C GLU A 192 10.22 37.63 -18.77
N ILE A 193 9.49 37.03 -17.82
CA ILE A 193 9.13 35.60 -17.82
C ILE A 193 7.61 35.39 -17.96
N SER A 194 6.84 36.46 -18.16
CA SER A 194 5.37 36.43 -18.28
C SER A 194 4.87 35.57 -19.45
N SER A 195 5.69 35.32 -20.47
CA SER A 195 5.39 34.40 -21.57
C SER A 195 5.15 32.97 -21.09
N LYS A 196 5.70 32.57 -19.94
CA LYS A 196 5.51 31.26 -19.30
C LYS A 196 4.26 31.20 -18.40
N ALA A 197 3.63 32.34 -18.09
CA ALA A 197 2.53 32.41 -17.12
C ALA A 197 1.34 31.51 -17.47
N THR A 198 0.96 31.45 -18.76
CA THR A 198 -0.16 30.60 -19.20
C THR A 198 0.17 29.11 -19.04
N LEU A 199 1.39 28.71 -19.41
CA LEU A 199 1.84 27.33 -19.29
C LEU A 199 1.86 26.90 -17.81
N LEU A 200 2.41 27.76 -16.95
CA LEU A 200 2.53 27.50 -15.52
C LEU A 200 1.16 27.46 -14.82
N LEU A 201 0.23 28.35 -15.16
CA LEU A 201 -1.14 28.28 -14.66
C LEU A 201 -1.86 27.02 -15.10
N GLY A 202 -1.75 26.66 -16.39
CA GLY A 202 -2.31 25.40 -16.90
C GLY A 202 -1.74 24.18 -16.17
N PHE A 203 -0.44 24.20 -15.87
CA PHE A 203 0.22 23.17 -15.08
C PHE A 203 -0.32 23.08 -13.65
N LEU A 204 -0.43 24.21 -12.94
CA LEU A 204 -0.95 24.25 -11.57
C LEU A 204 -2.41 23.74 -11.50
N GLU A 205 -3.25 24.16 -12.45
CA GLU A 205 -4.63 23.69 -12.57
C GLU A 205 -4.71 22.19 -12.87
N ASN A 206 -3.88 21.69 -13.79
CA ASN A 206 -3.83 20.27 -14.10
C ASN A 206 -3.42 19.45 -12.86
N ASN A 207 -2.41 19.91 -12.12
CA ASN A 207 -1.97 19.24 -10.90
C ASN A 207 -3.03 19.25 -9.81
N TYR A 208 -3.65 20.40 -9.57
CA TYR A 208 -4.77 20.51 -8.63
C TYR A 208 -5.86 19.48 -8.95
N ASN A 209 -6.26 19.38 -10.22
CA ASN A 209 -7.23 18.41 -10.68
C ASN A 209 -6.73 16.96 -10.52
N LYS A 210 -5.46 16.68 -10.81
CA LYS A 210 -4.87 15.34 -10.60
C LYS A 210 -4.89 14.94 -9.12
N ILE A 211 -4.60 15.86 -8.21
CA ILE A 211 -4.62 15.61 -6.76
C ILE A 211 -6.05 15.32 -6.30
N ILE A 212 -7.01 16.17 -6.66
CA ILE A 212 -8.42 15.97 -6.29
C ILE A 212 -9.00 14.69 -6.89
N ASN A 213 -8.69 14.40 -8.15
CA ASN A 213 -9.32 13.27 -8.85
C ASN A 213 -8.68 11.93 -8.51
N ASN A 214 -7.38 11.89 -8.19
CA ASN A 214 -6.64 10.65 -7.97
C ASN A 214 -6.32 10.40 -6.50
N VAL A 215 -5.87 11.43 -5.77
CA VAL A 215 -5.54 11.30 -4.34
C VAL A 215 -6.76 11.62 -3.46
N ARG A 216 -7.78 12.29 -4.02
CA ARG A 216 -9.03 12.67 -3.34
C ARG A 216 -8.84 13.59 -2.13
N LEU A 217 -7.73 14.33 -2.11
CA LEU A 217 -7.48 15.36 -1.10
C LEU A 217 -8.16 16.66 -1.51
N SER A 218 -9.01 17.20 -0.62
CA SER A 218 -9.62 18.51 -0.80
C SER A 218 -8.69 19.61 -0.27
N PHE A 219 -8.66 20.71 -1.01
CA PHE A 219 -8.03 21.97 -0.64
C PHE A 219 -9.05 22.96 -0.04
N ASP A 220 -10.26 22.52 0.30
CA ASP A 220 -11.28 23.37 0.92
C ASP A 220 -10.95 23.62 2.39
N ASN A 221 -9.95 24.46 2.64
CA ASN A 221 -9.53 24.82 3.98
C ASN A 221 -9.68 26.33 4.24
N LYS A 222 -9.98 26.68 5.48
CA LYS A 222 -10.31 28.06 5.90
C LYS A 222 -9.10 29.00 6.03
N TRP A 223 -7.90 28.58 5.62
CA TRP A 223 -6.63 29.26 5.94
C TRP A 223 -6.01 30.02 4.76
N TRP A 224 -6.51 29.84 3.55
CA TRP A 224 -6.07 30.62 2.38
C TRP A 224 -7.26 31.27 1.68
N GLU A 225 -6.96 32.37 0.99
CA GLU A 225 -7.90 33.01 0.09
C GLU A 225 -7.82 32.33 -1.28
N TRP A 226 -8.97 32.00 -1.85
CA TRP A 226 -9.08 31.56 -3.23
C TRP A 226 -9.26 32.77 -4.16
N PRO A 227 -8.58 32.82 -5.32
CA PRO A 227 -7.57 31.87 -5.80
C PRO A 227 -6.23 31.97 -5.05
N ILE A 228 -5.50 30.86 -4.94
CA ILE A 228 -4.17 30.80 -4.29
C ILE A 228 -3.20 31.68 -5.07
N LYS A 229 -2.58 32.65 -4.37
CA LYS A 229 -1.58 33.55 -4.95
C LYS A 229 -0.28 32.80 -5.21
N VAL A 230 0.35 33.03 -6.35
CA VAL A 230 1.61 32.40 -6.76
C VAL A 230 2.54 33.47 -7.29
N THR A 231 3.79 33.48 -6.83
CA THR A 231 4.82 34.41 -7.30
C THR A 231 6.14 33.69 -7.53
N THR A 232 7.12 34.40 -8.08
CA THR A 232 8.50 33.91 -8.21
C THR A 232 9.42 34.53 -7.17
N ILE A 233 10.40 33.75 -6.74
CA ILE A 233 11.52 34.21 -5.92
C ILE A 233 12.83 33.84 -6.59
N ASP A 234 13.88 34.62 -6.32
CA ASP A 234 15.24 34.26 -6.68
C ASP A 234 15.87 33.53 -5.49
N VAL A 235 16.02 32.21 -5.60
CA VAL A 235 16.62 31.39 -4.54
C VAL A 235 18.05 31.05 -4.96
N LYS A 236 19.03 31.42 -4.13
CA LYS A 236 20.43 30.99 -4.30
C LYS A 236 20.67 29.51 -3.97
N SER A 237 19.63 28.69 -3.79
CA SER A 237 19.75 27.27 -3.38
C SER A 237 19.16 26.33 -4.44
N ASN A 238 19.78 25.17 -4.62
CA ASN A 238 19.41 24.12 -5.60
C ASN A 238 18.12 23.34 -5.23
N SER A 239 17.19 23.95 -4.50
CA SER A 239 16.03 23.26 -3.90
C SER A 239 14.75 23.54 -4.70
N TYR A 240 14.18 22.50 -5.30
CA TYR A 240 13.05 22.63 -6.22
C TYR A 240 11.75 23.11 -5.52
N PHE A 241 11.21 24.21 -6.06
CA PHE A 241 9.82 24.62 -6.26
C PHE A 241 8.79 24.75 -5.12
N ILE A 242 8.88 24.07 -3.99
CA ILE A 242 8.05 24.44 -2.83
C ILE A 242 8.88 24.27 -1.55
N TYR A 243 9.90 25.12 -1.41
CA TYR A 243 10.70 25.21 -0.18
C TYR A 243 9.83 25.33 1.08
N LEU A 244 8.65 25.95 0.93
CA LEU A 244 7.66 26.15 1.99
C LEU A 244 6.82 24.90 2.34
N ALA A 245 6.65 23.92 1.44
CA ALA A 245 5.88 22.71 1.73
C ALA A 245 6.76 21.55 2.21
N ARG A 246 8.00 21.48 1.73
CA ARG A 246 8.94 20.42 2.08
C ARG A 246 9.48 20.57 3.51
N ASN A 247 9.69 21.80 3.96
CA ASN A 247 10.36 22.10 5.24
C ASN A 247 9.39 22.48 6.38
N TYR A 248 8.12 22.70 6.09
CA TYR A 248 7.09 22.94 7.11
C TYR A 248 6.29 21.64 7.33
N GLN A 249 6.93 20.66 7.96
CA GLN A 249 6.32 19.36 8.29
C GLN A 249 5.22 19.45 9.36
N THR A 250 4.91 20.64 9.90
CA THR A 250 3.89 20.79 10.94
C THR A 250 2.91 21.93 10.66
N ARG A 251 1.63 21.64 10.93
CA ARG A 251 0.53 22.61 11.00
C ARG A 251 0.82 23.77 11.96
N GLN A 252 1.70 23.59 12.96
CA GLN A 252 2.08 24.64 13.91
C GLN A 252 3.05 25.67 13.32
N SER A 253 3.98 25.24 12.47
CA SER A 253 4.92 26.16 11.80
C SER A 253 4.21 27.02 10.75
N PHE A 254 3.20 26.48 10.04
CA PHE A 254 2.33 27.25 9.14
C PHE A 254 1.42 28.25 9.89
N LYS A 255 0.83 27.81 11.01
CA LYS A 255 0.05 28.66 11.91
C LYS A 255 0.90 29.81 12.47
N ALA A 256 2.10 29.51 12.96
CA ALA A 256 3.02 30.51 13.48
C ALA A 256 3.45 31.52 12.41
N ALA A 257 3.53 31.12 11.14
CA ALA A 257 3.97 32.00 10.09
C ALA A 257 2.95 33.08 9.75
N ASN A 258 1.63 32.84 9.66
CA ASN A 258 0.58 33.84 9.28
C ASN A 258 0.90 34.77 8.07
N ILE A 259 2.00 34.51 7.36
CA ILE A 259 2.67 35.40 6.40
C ILE A 259 2.70 34.74 5.01
N LEU A 260 2.47 33.42 4.96
CA LEU A 260 2.45 32.63 3.74
C LEU A 260 1.02 32.41 3.27
N THR A 261 0.46 33.42 2.59
CA THR A 261 -0.79 33.29 1.83
C THR A 261 -0.55 33.01 0.34
N GLN A 262 0.71 32.80 -0.06
CA GLN A 262 1.10 32.61 -1.45
C GLN A 262 2.13 31.48 -1.63
N PHE A 263 2.09 30.80 -2.78
CA PHE A 263 3.13 29.90 -3.25
C PHE A 263 4.26 30.67 -3.92
N GLN A 264 5.49 30.18 -3.77
CA GLN A 264 6.68 30.79 -4.33
C GLN A 264 7.45 29.79 -5.17
N ILE A 265 7.74 30.18 -6.41
CA ILE A 265 8.43 29.35 -7.40
C ILE A 265 9.81 29.94 -7.64
N ASP A 266 10.85 29.11 -7.61
CA ASP A 266 12.19 29.56 -7.99
C ASP A 266 12.21 29.97 -9.48
N LYS A 267 12.59 31.23 -9.73
CA LYS A 267 12.70 31.83 -11.07
C LYS A 267 13.66 31.03 -11.97
N ASN A 268 14.71 30.43 -11.42
CA ASN A 268 15.70 29.68 -12.18
C ASN A 268 15.14 28.37 -12.75
N LEU A 269 14.16 27.76 -12.07
CA LEU A 269 13.49 26.54 -12.53
C LEU A 269 12.66 26.75 -13.79
N LEU A 270 12.10 27.96 -13.95
CA LEU A 270 11.32 28.33 -15.14
C LEU A 270 12.20 28.48 -16.39
N ASN A 271 13.51 28.61 -16.19
CA ASN A 271 14.51 28.79 -17.25
C ASN A 271 15.31 27.51 -17.54
N GLN A 272 15.10 26.41 -16.83
CA GLN A 272 15.81 25.15 -17.07
C GLN A 272 15.33 24.45 -18.35
N THR A 273 16.27 23.82 -19.06
CA THR A 273 16.04 23.07 -20.30
C THR A 273 15.19 21.81 -20.09
N ASP A 274 15.12 21.28 -18.86
CA ASP A 274 14.35 20.09 -18.47
C ASP A 274 13.13 20.46 -17.61
N PHE A 275 12.25 21.29 -18.19
CA PHE A 275 11.00 21.69 -17.56
C PHE A 275 10.10 20.49 -17.23
N ASN A 276 10.20 19.38 -17.97
CA ASN A 276 9.40 18.18 -17.76
C ASN A 276 9.81 17.42 -16.49
N LYS A 277 11.11 17.26 -16.21
CA LYS A 277 11.55 16.71 -14.92
C LYS A 277 11.16 17.59 -13.75
N THR A 278 11.23 18.91 -13.96
CA THR A 278 10.77 19.90 -12.97
C THR A 278 9.32 19.64 -12.63
N ILE A 279 8.41 19.61 -13.63
CA ILE A 279 6.96 19.34 -13.52
C ILE A 279 6.63 18.15 -12.59
N VAL A 280 7.33 17.02 -12.71
CA VAL A 280 7.07 15.82 -11.90
C VAL A 280 7.32 16.08 -10.42
N GLU A 281 8.46 16.69 -10.09
CA GLU A 281 8.81 17.01 -8.71
C GLU A 281 7.84 18.04 -8.11
N LEU A 282 7.34 19.00 -8.90
CA LEU A 282 6.36 19.98 -8.40
C LEU A 282 5.03 19.32 -8.05
N GLY A 283 4.60 18.35 -8.86
CA GLY A 283 3.37 17.61 -8.61
C GLY A 283 3.45 16.80 -7.32
N LYS A 284 4.56 16.09 -7.11
CA LYS A 284 4.82 15.34 -5.87
C LYS A 284 4.84 16.27 -4.65
N ASP A 285 5.50 17.42 -4.75
CA ASP A 285 5.55 18.39 -3.66
C ASP A 285 4.18 19.02 -3.37
N ALA A 286 3.34 19.21 -4.39
CA ALA A 286 1.95 19.64 -4.21
C ALA A 286 1.10 18.58 -3.49
N VAL A 287 1.31 17.28 -3.77
CA VAL A 287 0.69 16.17 -3.00
C VAL A 287 1.17 16.19 -1.55
N ASN A 288 2.48 16.35 -1.32
CA ASN A 288 3.01 16.45 0.04
C ASN A 288 2.43 17.62 0.82
N PHE A 289 2.29 18.77 0.16
CA PHE A 289 1.66 19.95 0.72
C PHE A 289 0.20 19.67 1.11
N ALA A 290 -0.59 19.13 0.17
CA ALA A 290 -2.00 18.77 0.42
C ALA A 290 -2.13 17.86 1.65
N MET A 291 -1.24 16.87 1.79
CA MET A 291 -1.20 16.01 2.98
C MET A 291 -0.80 16.78 4.25
N SER A 292 0.19 17.68 4.22
CA SER A 292 0.56 18.52 5.38
C SER A 292 -0.61 19.38 5.90
N ILE A 293 -1.47 19.83 5.01
CA ILE A 293 -2.66 20.62 5.38
C ILE A 293 -3.71 19.73 6.05
N TYR A 294 -3.82 18.50 5.56
CA TYR A 294 -4.79 17.52 6.02
C TYR A 294 -4.41 16.95 7.40
N PHE A 295 -3.12 16.69 7.65
CA PHE A 295 -2.65 16.07 8.90
C PHE A 295 -2.25 17.10 9.96
N GLU A 296 -2.80 16.97 11.18
CA GLU A 296 -2.52 17.91 12.28
C GLU A 296 -1.18 17.66 12.99
N SER A 297 -0.61 16.46 12.86
CA SER A 297 0.62 16.03 13.54
C SER A 297 1.75 15.74 12.55
N SER A 298 2.98 16.00 12.99
CA SER A 298 4.24 15.63 12.33
C SER A 298 4.53 14.13 12.40
N GLN A 299 3.50 13.28 12.54
CA GLN A 299 3.71 11.85 12.45
C GLN A 299 3.95 11.52 10.98
N ASP A 300 5.21 11.64 10.56
CA ASP A 300 5.71 11.12 9.30
C ASP A 300 5.48 9.61 9.29
N SER A 301 4.27 9.23 8.89
CA SER A 301 3.93 7.84 8.64
C SER A 301 4.55 7.42 7.32
N TRP A 302 5.01 6.17 7.25
CA TRP A 302 5.47 5.60 6.00
C TRP A 302 4.38 5.63 4.92
N VAL A 303 3.09 5.58 5.31
CA VAL A 303 1.94 5.67 4.37
C VAL A 303 1.94 7.00 3.63
N ARG A 304 2.15 8.12 4.32
CA ARG A 304 2.23 9.45 3.70
C ARG A 304 3.35 9.49 2.66
N ARG A 305 4.51 8.93 3.01
CA ARG A 305 5.65 8.86 2.09
C ARG A 305 5.39 7.92 0.91
N ALA A 306 4.74 6.79 1.14
CA ALA A 306 4.35 5.86 0.08
C ALA A 306 3.45 6.52 -0.96
N ILE A 307 2.49 7.34 -0.52
CA ILE A 307 1.62 8.13 -1.40
C ILE A 307 2.40 9.20 -2.15
N TYR A 308 3.30 9.92 -1.47
CA TYR A 308 4.20 10.88 -2.13
C TYR A 308 4.99 10.22 -3.26
N THR A 309 5.58 9.06 -3.00
CA THR A 309 6.43 8.35 -3.97
C THR A 309 5.62 7.72 -5.10
N TRP A 310 4.47 7.12 -4.79
CA TRP A 310 3.52 6.64 -5.79
C TRP A 310 3.03 7.77 -6.71
N SER A 311 2.78 8.97 -6.17
CA SER A 311 2.21 10.09 -6.93
C SER A 311 3.05 10.56 -8.12
N GLU A 312 4.33 10.19 -8.19
CA GLU A 312 5.19 10.44 -9.36
C GLU A 312 4.53 9.97 -10.67
N GLU A 313 3.83 8.83 -10.63
CA GLU A 313 3.15 8.26 -11.79
C GLU A 313 2.00 9.15 -12.30
N LEU A 314 1.42 9.99 -11.44
CA LEU A 314 0.35 10.91 -11.81
C LEU A 314 0.86 12.10 -12.63
N PHE A 315 2.12 12.48 -12.44
CA PHE A 315 2.68 13.73 -12.97
C PHE A 315 3.67 13.52 -14.12
N THR A 316 4.18 12.30 -14.29
CA THR A 316 5.06 11.96 -15.41
C THR A 316 4.30 11.89 -16.74
N GLU A 317 4.89 12.46 -17.79
CA GLU A 317 4.42 12.30 -19.17
C GLU A 317 5.18 11.20 -19.93
N ASN A 318 6.14 10.54 -19.26
CA ASN A 318 6.92 9.47 -19.86
C ASN A 318 6.04 8.23 -20.08
N GLN A 319 5.71 7.94 -21.33
CA GLN A 319 4.95 6.73 -21.72
C GLN A 319 5.64 5.42 -21.34
N ASN A 320 6.96 5.45 -21.12
CA ASN A 320 7.76 4.32 -20.67
C ASN A 320 8.03 4.36 -19.17
N PHE A 321 7.30 5.16 -18.39
CA PHE A 321 7.42 5.15 -16.94
C PHE A 321 7.10 3.75 -16.39
N VAL A 322 8.03 3.20 -15.62
CA VAL A 322 7.88 1.86 -15.02
C VAL A 322 7.65 1.98 -13.53
N SER A 323 8.43 2.81 -12.84
CA SER A 323 8.38 2.97 -11.39
C SER A 323 9.03 4.28 -10.94
N PRO A 324 8.68 4.78 -9.74
CA PRO A 324 9.34 5.94 -9.14
C PRO A 324 10.82 5.66 -8.84
N GLU A 325 11.70 6.66 -9.01
CA GLU A 325 13.14 6.49 -8.74
C GLU A 325 13.41 6.12 -7.28
N SER A 326 12.71 6.76 -6.34
CA SER A 326 12.86 6.49 -4.90
C SER A 326 12.44 5.07 -4.53
N PHE A 327 11.45 4.50 -5.24
CA PHE A 327 11.03 3.12 -5.01
C PHE A 327 12.14 2.12 -5.38
N LEU A 328 12.84 2.32 -6.51
CA LEU A 328 13.88 1.39 -6.97
C LEU A 328 15.02 1.20 -5.97
N LYS A 329 15.39 2.26 -5.24
CA LYS A 329 16.42 2.20 -4.19
C LYS A 329 15.95 1.42 -2.94
N ASN A 330 14.63 1.26 -2.80
CA ASN A 330 13.95 0.75 -1.61
C ASN A 330 13.07 -0.48 -1.89
N SER A 331 13.22 -1.11 -3.06
CA SER A 331 12.33 -2.18 -3.52
C SER A 331 12.41 -3.47 -2.69
N LYS A 332 13.38 -3.61 -1.78
CA LYS A 332 13.46 -4.76 -0.87
C LYS A 332 12.63 -4.58 0.42
N LEU A 333 12.36 -3.33 0.81
CA LEU A 333 11.74 -3.02 2.09
C LEU A 333 10.33 -3.58 2.33
N PRO A 334 9.46 -3.75 1.30
CA PRO A 334 8.19 -4.45 1.51
C PRO A 334 8.33 -5.88 2.06
N LEU A 335 9.49 -6.52 1.86
CA LEU A 335 9.81 -7.85 2.37
C LEU A 335 10.56 -7.77 3.71
N ASP A 336 11.57 -6.91 3.79
CA ASP A 336 12.44 -6.80 4.98
C ASP A 336 11.70 -6.33 6.24
N VAL A 337 10.71 -5.45 6.06
CA VAL A 337 10.01 -4.76 7.15
C VAL A 337 8.53 -5.13 7.21
N GLY A 338 7.92 -5.42 6.07
CA GLY A 338 6.48 -5.62 5.94
C GLY A 338 5.67 -4.34 6.14
N VAL A 339 4.33 -4.45 6.05
CA VAL A 339 3.40 -3.31 6.13
C VAL A 339 3.40 -2.65 7.51
N ALA A 340 3.74 -3.42 8.56
CA ALA A 340 3.54 -3.02 9.94
C ALA A 340 4.57 -2.03 10.50
N GLN A 341 5.76 -1.88 9.88
CA GLN A 341 6.96 -1.19 10.38
C GLN A 341 6.97 -0.86 11.88
N LYS A 342 7.83 -1.55 12.62
CA LYS A 342 8.13 -1.22 14.02
C LYS A 342 8.59 0.24 14.14
N GLU A 343 7.93 1.03 15.00
CA GLU A 343 8.30 2.41 15.25
C GLU A 343 9.80 2.52 15.60
N GLY A 344 10.54 3.35 14.86
CA GLY A 344 11.96 3.64 15.10
C GLY A 344 12.99 2.71 14.44
N ALA A 345 12.59 1.72 13.64
CA ALA A 345 13.52 0.70 13.12
C ALA A 345 14.18 1.01 11.75
N ILE A 346 13.61 1.92 10.93
CA ILE A 346 14.18 2.42 9.65
C ILE A 346 13.70 3.87 9.48
N LEU A 347 14.44 4.71 8.75
CA LEU A 347 13.94 6.04 8.35
C LEU A 347 12.57 5.85 7.68
N ASN A 348 11.48 6.31 8.30
CA ASN A 348 10.09 6.19 7.79
C ASN A 348 9.95 6.58 6.30
N LEU A 349 10.90 7.39 5.81
CA LEU A 349 11.02 7.80 4.42
C LEU A 349 11.37 6.64 3.47
N GLU A 350 12.40 5.84 3.79
CA GLU A 350 12.83 4.73 2.93
C GLU A 350 11.77 3.64 2.89
N HIS A 351 11.25 3.27 4.07
CA HIS A 351 10.17 2.30 4.16
C HIS A 351 8.95 2.75 3.36
N GLY A 352 8.55 4.02 3.49
CA GLY A 352 7.48 4.58 2.68
C GLY A 352 7.76 4.53 1.18
N ASP A 353 9.00 4.83 0.75
CA ASP A 353 9.40 4.74 -0.65
C ASP A 353 9.21 3.33 -1.22
N GLY A 354 9.66 2.31 -0.48
CA GLY A 354 9.46 0.91 -0.84
C GLY A 354 7.99 0.54 -0.88
N MET A 355 7.21 0.96 0.13
CA MET A 355 5.78 0.65 0.24
C MET A 355 4.88 1.40 -0.75
N SER A 356 5.42 2.28 -1.58
CA SER A 356 4.67 2.88 -2.70
C SER A 356 4.11 1.83 -3.67
N SER A 357 4.72 0.64 -3.76
CA SER A 357 4.18 -0.51 -4.51
C SER A 357 2.87 -1.03 -3.93
N LEU A 358 2.69 -0.99 -2.60
CA LEU A 358 1.44 -1.38 -1.97
C LEU A 358 0.33 -0.36 -2.26
N ILE A 359 0.64 0.94 -2.19
CA ILE A 359 -0.32 1.99 -2.56
C ILE A 359 -0.74 1.83 -4.02
N LYS A 360 0.21 1.59 -4.93
CA LYS A 360 -0.10 1.28 -6.33
C LYS A 360 -1.07 0.11 -6.45
N TYR A 361 -0.74 -1.02 -5.85
CA TYR A 361 -1.57 -2.23 -5.90
C TYR A 361 -3.00 -1.99 -5.41
N LEU A 362 -3.15 -1.29 -4.28
CA LEU A 362 -4.45 -1.03 -3.68
C LEU A 362 -5.27 -0.02 -4.51
N VAL A 363 -4.64 1.05 -5.01
CA VAL A 363 -5.33 2.09 -5.78
C VAL A 363 -5.73 1.58 -7.18
N ASP A 364 -4.93 0.71 -7.79
CA ASP A 364 -5.24 0.13 -9.11
C ASP A 364 -6.44 -0.85 -9.07
N ASP A 365 -6.81 -1.38 -7.88
CA ASP A 365 -8.00 -2.22 -7.68
C ASP A 365 -9.19 -1.39 -7.13
N GLU A 366 -9.96 -0.79 -8.05
CA GLU A 366 -11.15 0.03 -7.72
C GLU A 366 -12.28 -0.76 -7.02
N THR A 367 -12.26 -2.10 -7.06
CA THR A 367 -13.30 -2.92 -6.42
C THR A 367 -13.01 -3.18 -4.95
N LYS A 368 -11.73 -3.36 -4.59
CA LYS A 368 -11.32 -3.68 -3.22
C LYS A 368 -10.91 -2.45 -2.41
N PHE A 369 -10.31 -1.45 -3.04
CA PHE A 369 -9.83 -0.26 -2.33
C PHE A 369 -9.99 1.00 -3.18
N GLY A 370 -9.27 1.09 -4.30
CA GLY A 370 -9.37 2.21 -5.23
C GLY A 370 -9.03 3.56 -4.61
N LYS A 371 -9.40 4.62 -5.34
CA LYS A 371 -9.13 6.00 -4.91
C LYS A 371 -9.96 6.40 -3.68
N GLU A 372 -11.16 5.82 -3.51
CA GLU A 372 -12.01 6.09 -2.35
C GLU A 372 -11.47 5.42 -1.09
N GLY A 373 -10.92 4.21 -1.19
CA GLY A 373 -10.22 3.56 -0.08
C GLY A 373 -9.02 4.36 0.39
N LEU A 374 -8.28 4.98 -0.54
CA LEU A 374 -7.17 5.88 -0.22
C LEU A 374 -7.65 7.10 0.56
N LYS A 375 -8.71 7.77 0.08
CA LYS A 375 -9.33 8.91 0.78
C LYS A 375 -9.74 8.55 2.21
N ASN A 376 -10.50 7.46 2.38
CA ASN A 376 -11.00 7.03 3.68
C ASN A 376 -9.87 6.63 4.65
N THR A 377 -8.77 6.10 4.11
CA THR A 377 -7.55 5.84 4.87
C THR A 377 -6.95 7.13 5.41
N LEU A 378 -6.80 8.15 4.55
CA LEU A 378 -6.27 9.46 4.94
C LEU A 378 -7.17 10.18 5.97
N GLU A 379 -8.49 10.12 5.80
CA GLU A 379 -9.49 10.61 6.77
C GLU A 379 -9.40 9.90 8.13
N SER A 380 -9.21 8.59 8.12
CA SER A 380 -9.05 7.81 9.35
C SER A 380 -7.76 8.17 10.09
N ILE A 381 -6.65 8.37 9.36
CA ILE A 381 -5.38 8.82 9.94
C ILE A 381 -5.53 10.22 10.54
N GLN A 382 -6.21 11.14 9.84
CA GLN A 382 -6.45 12.50 10.31
C GLN A 382 -7.18 12.52 11.68
N THR A 383 -8.10 11.58 11.90
CA THR A 383 -8.84 11.44 13.16
C THR A 383 -8.06 10.70 14.26
N GLY A 384 -6.78 10.37 14.02
CA GLY A 384 -5.88 9.76 15.00
C GLY A 384 -5.78 8.23 14.93
N THR A 385 -6.35 7.60 13.90
CA THR A 385 -6.19 6.16 13.69
C THR A 385 -4.75 5.83 13.27
N ASN A 386 -4.17 4.75 13.80
CA ASN A 386 -2.86 4.27 13.35
C ASN A 386 -2.88 4.03 11.82
N PRO A 387 -1.84 4.43 11.07
CA PRO A 387 -1.81 4.32 9.60
C PRO A 387 -2.04 2.92 9.04
N VAL A 388 -1.49 1.89 9.69
CA VAL A 388 -1.67 0.49 9.28
C VAL A 388 -3.11 0.04 9.54
N THR A 389 -3.65 0.36 10.71
CA THR A 389 -5.06 0.09 11.04
C THR A 389 -6.01 0.77 10.05
N ALA A 390 -5.75 2.04 9.73
CA ALA A 390 -6.54 2.82 8.80
C ALA A 390 -6.54 2.22 7.39
N LEU A 391 -5.36 1.80 6.89
CA LEU A 391 -5.24 1.15 5.59
C LEU A 391 -6.06 -0.15 5.56
N ILE A 392 -5.80 -1.06 6.50
CA ILE A 392 -6.43 -2.39 6.56
C ILE A 392 -7.95 -2.28 6.62
N LYS A 393 -8.48 -1.37 7.45
CA LYS A 393 -9.93 -1.19 7.64
C LYS A 393 -10.64 -0.77 6.35
N ASN A 394 -9.95 -0.09 5.44
CA ASN A 394 -10.52 0.44 4.21
C ASN A 394 -10.32 -0.48 2.99
N VAL A 395 -9.59 -1.60 3.13
CA VAL A 395 -9.54 -2.64 2.10
C VAL A 395 -10.74 -3.58 2.27
N LYS A 396 -11.57 -3.70 1.22
CA LYS A 396 -12.77 -4.55 1.18
C LYS A 396 -12.44 -6.00 0.82
N ALA A 397 -11.47 -6.58 1.52
CA ALA A 397 -11.05 -7.97 1.35
C ALA A 397 -10.39 -8.46 2.65
N LEU A 398 -10.33 -9.78 2.85
CA LEU A 398 -9.63 -10.33 4.01
C LEU A 398 -8.12 -10.05 3.90
N LYS A 399 -7.45 -9.82 5.04
CA LYS A 399 -5.99 -9.56 5.08
C LYS A 399 -5.19 -10.67 4.41
N THR A 400 -5.62 -11.91 4.56
CA THR A 400 -5.01 -13.07 3.92
C THR A 400 -5.17 -13.05 2.41
N GLU A 401 -6.31 -12.61 1.89
CA GLU A 401 -6.54 -12.55 0.45
C GLU A 401 -5.69 -11.46 -0.20
N TRP A 402 -5.84 -10.21 0.24
CA TRP A 402 -5.23 -9.09 -0.48
C TRP A 402 -3.73 -8.97 -0.26
N LEU A 403 -3.20 -9.37 0.91
CA LEU A 403 -1.77 -9.30 1.17
C LEU A 403 -1.00 -10.41 0.42
N THR A 404 -1.59 -11.60 0.32
CA THR A 404 -1.04 -12.70 -0.49
C THR A 404 -1.02 -12.31 -1.97
N ASP A 405 -2.13 -11.79 -2.50
CA ASP A 405 -2.21 -11.32 -3.90
C ASP A 405 -1.25 -10.14 -4.17
N TYR A 406 -1.06 -9.25 -3.19
CA TYR A 406 -0.05 -8.20 -3.28
C TYR A 406 1.36 -8.77 -3.46
N PHE A 407 1.82 -9.65 -2.56
CA PHE A 407 3.17 -10.22 -2.66
C PHE A 407 3.33 -11.08 -3.91
N GLN A 408 2.28 -11.82 -4.31
CA GLN A 408 2.26 -12.60 -5.54
C GLN A 408 2.51 -11.71 -6.77
N LYS A 409 1.76 -10.60 -6.90
CA LYS A 409 1.89 -9.64 -8.00
C LYS A 409 3.21 -8.87 -7.93
N TYR A 410 3.66 -8.54 -6.72
CA TYR A 410 4.89 -7.78 -6.49
C TYR A 410 6.12 -8.59 -6.94
N ILE A 411 6.26 -9.81 -6.40
CA ILE A 411 7.39 -10.71 -6.68
C ILE A 411 7.34 -11.21 -8.12
N GLY A 412 6.14 -11.46 -8.66
CA GLY A 412 5.93 -11.81 -10.07
C GLY A 412 6.15 -10.66 -11.06
N GLY A 413 6.59 -9.47 -10.62
CA GLY A 413 6.90 -8.34 -11.50
C GLY A 413 5.69 -7.64 -12.12
N LYS A 414 4.47 -7.88 -11.62
CA LYS A 414 3.24 -7.21 -12.10
C LYS A 414 3.10 -5.79 -11.54
N ILE A 415 3.76 -5.50 -10.42
CA ILE A 415 3.83 -4.15 -9.82
C ILE A 415 5.25 -3.61 -10.07
N TYR A 416 5.35 -2.47 -10.75
CA TYR A 416 6.62 -1.77 -11.04
C TYR A 416 7.71 -2.60 -11.75
N LYS A 417 7.37 -3.78 -12.31
CA LYS A 417 8.28 -4.65 -13.08
C LYS A 417 9.61 -4.93 -12.38
N VAL A 418 9.59 -5.15 -11.06
CA VAL A 418 10.79 -5.48 -10.29
C VAL A 418 11.43 -6.76 -10.87
N PRO A 419 12.72 -6.74 -11.26
CA PRO A 419 13.36 -7.90 -11.83
C PRO A 419 13.42 -9.07 -10.83
N ALA A 420 13.20 -10.29 -11.32
CA ALA A 420 13.26 -11.50 -10.49
C ALA A 420 14.60 -11.65 -9.74
N SER A 421 15.70 -11.16 -10.32
CA SER A 421 17.03 -11.16 -9.69
C SER A 421 17.08 -10.44 -8.35
N VAL A 422 16.18 -9.49 -8.09
CA VAL A 422 16.07 -8.81 -6.79
C VAL A 422 15.62 -9.78 -5.69
N PHE A 423 14.77 -10.76 -6.02
CA PHE A 423 14.16 -11.68 -5.06
C PHE A 423 14.93 -12.99 -4.89
N VAL A 424 15.73 -13.39 -5.88
CA VAL A 424 16.59 -14.59 -5.81
C VAL A 424 18.04 -14.28 -5.43
N ASP A 425 18.37 -13.00 -5.20
CA ASP A 425 19.66 -12.57 -4.65
C ASP A 425 19.80 -13.02 -3.20
N PHE A 426 20.98 -13.55 -2.83
CA PHE A 426 21.25 -14.11 -1.50
C PHE A 426 20.99 -13.11 -0.37
N GLN A 427 21.17 -11.81 -0.60
CA GLN A 427 20.89 -10.77 0.40
C GLN A 427 19.40 -10.57 0.68
N SER A 428 18.52 -11.02 -0.22
CA SER A 428 17.06 -10.89 -0.07
C SER A 428 16.42 -12.15 0.51
N LEU A 429 17.19 -13.24 0.63
CA LEU A 429 16.68 -14.55 1.01
C LEU A 429 16.79 -14.73 2.51
N THR A 430 15.70 -15.20 3.11
CA THR A 430 15.64 -15.67 4.50
C THR A 430 16.38 -17.01 4.64
N GLY A 431 16.31 -17.86 3.62
CA GLY A 431 17.00 -19.15 3.63
C GLY A 431 17.22 -19.73 2.23
N VAL A 432 18.23 -20.59 2.10
CA VAL A 432 18.56 -21.31 0.88
C VAL A 432 18.74 -22.79 1.19
N TRP A 433 18.14 -23.65 0.36
CA TRP A 433 18.37 -25.08 0.38
C TRP A 433 18.85 -25.56 -0.99
N ASP A 434 20.01 -26.19 -1.01
CA ASP A 434 20.51 -26.87 -2.20
C ASP A 434 20.19 -28.37 -2.09
N ILE A 435 19.36 -28.89 -2.99
CA ILE A 435 19.16 -30.33 -3.17
C ILE A 435 20.26 -30.82 -4.10
N GLN A 436 21.27 -31.49 -3.56
CA GLN A 436 22.47 -31.91 -4.28
C GLN A 436 22.52 -33.42 -4.54
N ASN A 437 21.82 -34.21 -3.72
CA ASN A 437 21.77 -35.67 -3.83
C ASN A 437 20.51 -36.24 -3.15
N ASP A 438 20.31 -37.57 -3.24
CA ASP A 438 19.14 -38.26 -2.68
C ASP A 438 19.04 -38.22 -1.14
N ALA A 439 20.09 -37.85 -0.41
CA ALA A 439 20.03 -37.69 1.04
C ALA A 439 19.38 -36.36 1.47
N ASP A 440 19.27 -35.39 0.55
CA ASP A 440 18.64 -34.09 0.80
C ASP A 440 17.11 -34.22 0.75
N THR A 441 16.53 -34.85 1.77
CA THR A 441 15.10 -35.19 1.82
C THR A 441 14.24 -34.27 2.69
N LEU A 442 14.84 -33.50 3.60
CA LEU A 442 14.14 -32.62 4.54
C LEU A 442 14.98 -31.37 4.82
N MET A 443 14.33 -30.21 4.81
CA MET A 443 14.88 -28.95 5.31
C MET A 443 13.84 -28.22 6.16
N GLU A 444 14.27 -27.72 7.31
CA GLU A 444 13.45 -26.89 8.19
C GLU A 444 14.14 -25.55 8.44
N PHE A 445 13.48 -24.45 8.08
CA PHE A 445 13.96 -23.11 8.34
C PHE A 445 13.34 -22.56 9.63
N LYS A 446 13.78 -23.10 10.77
CA LYS A 446 13.27 -22.66 12.08
C LYS A 446 13.81 -21.27 12.46
N PRO A 447 13.09 -20.48 13.28
CA PRO A 447 13.54 -19.13 13.66
C PRO A 447 14.85 -19.13 14.45
N THR A 448 15.20 -20.28 15.04
CA THR A 448 16.48 -20.51 15.74
C THR A 448 17.67 -20.69 14.79
N ASN A 449 17.43 -20.94 13.50
CA ASN A 449 18.48 -21.08 12.51
C ASN A 449 19.10 -19.70 12.22
N ALA A 450 20.42 -19.66 12.03
CA ALA A 450 21.12 -18.42 11.75
C ALA A 450 20.57 -17.76 10.48
N GLY A 451 20.10 -16.51 10.60
CA GLY A 451 19.61 -15.71 9.47
C GLY A 451 18.10 -15.81 9.17
N VAL A 452 17.36 -16.74 9.78
CA VAL A 452 15.93 -16.93 9.48
C VAL A 452 15.03 -15.99 10.31
N GLY A 453 15.34 -15.79 11.58
CA GLY A 453 14.58 -14.89 12.46
C GLY A 453 13.10 -15.27 12.62
N LYS A 454 12.36 -14.49 13.41
CA LYS A 454 10.90 -14.62 13.51
C LYS A 454 10.22 -13.81 12.41
N MET A 455 9.01 -14.20 12.03
CA MET A 455 8.22 -13.48 11.02
C MET A 455 7.54 -12.24 11.63
N PRO A 456 7.82 -11.01 11.17
CA PRO A 456 7.09 -9.82 11.60
C PRO A 456 5.62 -9.85 11.18
N SER A 457 4.78 -9.08 11.87
CA SER A 457 3.38 -8.87 11.48
C SER A 457 3.27 -8.28 10.08
N LEU A 458 2.31 -8.74 9.27
CA LEU A 458 2.00 -8.20 7.93
C LEU A 458 3.22 -8.16 6.98
N SER A 459 4.00 -9.23 6.96
CA SER A 459 5.28 -9.33 6.23
C SER A 459 5.34 -10.60 5.37
N ALA A 460 6.45 -10.78 4.65
CA ALA A 460 6.73 -12.03 3.95
C ALA A 460 8.22 -12.40 4.05
N GLN A 461 8.50 -13.70 4.05
CA GLN A 461 9.86 -14.26 4.02
C GLN A 461 10.09 -15.06 2.75
N LEU A 462 11.34 -15.05 2.27
CA LEU A 462 11.74 -15.65 1.00
C LEU A 462 12.70 -16.81 1.20
N PHE A 463 12.38 -17.97 0.63
CA PHE A 463 13.22 -19.16 0.71
C PHE A 463 13.49 -19.69 -0.70
N LEU A 464 14.77 -19.92 -1.02
CA LEU A 464 15.16 -20.43 -2.34
C LEU A 464 15.54 -21.91 -2.25
N VAL A 465 14.92 -22.74 -3.09
CA VAL A 465 15.27 -24.14 -3.27
C VAL A 465 15.98 -24.29 -4.60
N ASN A 466 17.24 -24.74 -4.58
CA ASN A 466 18.02 -24.99 -5.79
C ASN A 466 18.08 -26.49 -6.07
N LEU A 467 17.62 -26.89 -7.24
CA LEU A 467 17.73 -28.25 -7.72
C LEU A 467 19.09 -28.44 -8.41
N LYS A 468 20.11 -28.80 -7.62
CA LYS A 468 21.48 -29.04 -8.09
C LYS A 468 21.77 -30.51 -8.37
N TYR A 469 20.81 -31.40 -8.12
CA TYR A 469 20.94 -32.83 -8.34
C TYR A 469 20.44 -33.25 -9.74
N PRO A 470 21.32 -33.43 -10.74
CA PRO A 470 20.92 -33.76 -12.11
C PRO A 470 20.26 -35.13 -12.23
N ASP A 471 20.58 -36.05 -11.32
CA ASP A 471 20.10 -37.42 -11.31
C ASP A 471 18.89 -37.64 -10.41
N ILE A 472 18.28 -36.55 -9.88
CA ILE A 472 17.04 -36.67 -9.11
C ILE A 472 16.00 -37.49 -9.87
N ASP A 473 15.35 -38.41 -9.17
CA ASP A 473 14.28 -39.22 -9.74
C ASP A 473 13.17 -38.28 -10.24
N PRO A 474 12.77 -38.38 -11.53
CA PRO A 474 11.74 -37.52 -12.12
C PRO A 474 10.39 -37.58 -11.43
N SER A 475 10.12 -38.63 -10.66
CA SER A 475 8.89 -38.84 -9.91
C SER A 475 8.89 -38.21 -8.51
N LYS A 476 10.02 -37.67 -8.03
CA LYS A 476 10.08 -37.00 -6.72
C LYS A 476 9.26 -35.71 -6.73
N SER A 477 8.57 -35.45 -5.63
CA SER A 477 7.85 -34.20 -5.39
C SER A 477 8.48 -33.41 -4.25
N LEU A 478 8.27 -32.09 -4.26
CA LEU A 478 8.61 -31.21 -3.15
C LEU A 478 7.33 -30.85 -2.43
N THR A 479 7.19 -31.29 -1.19
CA THR A 479 6.10 -30.84 -0.32
C THR A 479 6.58 -29.66 0.54
N VAL A 480 5.69 -28.68 0.69
CA VAL A 480 5.95 -27.40 1.33
C VAL A 480 4.89 -27.17 2.39
N GLY A 481 5.32 -27.16 3.65
CA GLY A 481 4.46 -26.92 4.80
C GLY A 481 4.95 -25.73 5.62
N VAL A 482 4.04 -25.06 6.31
CA VAL A 482 4.37 -24.04 7.31
C VAL A 482 3.90 -24.56 8.66
N GLU A 483 4.78 -24.54 9.65
CA GLU A 483 4.56 -25.08 11.00
C GLU A 483 4.82 -24.00 12.06
N GLY A 484 4.57 -24.32 13.33
CA GLY A 484 4.85 -23.44 14.47
C GLY A 484 3.59 -22.72 15.00
N ASP A 485 3.73 -21.45 15.36
CA ASP A 485 2.63 -20.60 15.88
C ASP A 485 1.68 -20.16 14.75
N ILE A 486 1.09 -21.13 14.06
CA ILE A 486 0.12 -20.91 12.98
C ILE A 486 -1.29 -20.87 13.56
N ASN A 487 -2.01 -19.77 13.31
CA ASN A 487 -3.46 -19.73 13.40
C ASN A 487 -4.05 -20.06 12.02
N SER A 488 -5.25 -20.63 11.99
CA SER A 488 -5.82 -21.18 10.75
C SER A 488 -5.94 -20.15 9.61
N ASP A 489 -6.07 -18.86 9.92
CA ASP A 489 -6.44 -17.87 8.90
C ASP A 489 -5.36 -16.78 8.73
N GLY A 490 -4.12 -17.03 9.12
CA GLY A 490 -3.11 -15.98 9.23
C GLY A 490 -1.90 -16.07 8.31
N PHE A 491 -1.63 -17.24 7.72
CA PHE A 491 -0.45 -17.51 6.91
C PHE A 491 -0.80 -18.11 5.56
N SER A 492 -0.05 -17.73 4.54
CA SER A 492 -0.16 -18.30 3.19
C SER A 492 1.22 -18.55 2.60
N THR A 493 1.26 -19.46 1.63
CA THR A 493 2.47 -19.84 0.92
C THR A 493 2.26 -19.64 -0.58
N ILE A 494 3.25 -19.07 -1.25
CA ILE A 494 3.29 -18.89 -2.70
C ILE A 494 4.57 -19.54 -3.22
N ILE A 495 4.46 -20.34 -4.28
CA ILE A 495 5.59 -21.04 -4.89
C ILE A 495 5.78 -20.52 -6.32
N PHE A 496 6.96 -19.97 -6.58
CA PHE A 496 7.37 -19.55 -7.92
C PHE A 496 8.43 -20.50 -8.49
N GLY A 497 8.24 -20.90 -9.74
CA GLY A 497 9.29 -21.51 -10.55
C GLY A 497 10.16 -20.43 -11.16
N TYR A 498 11.48 -20.53 -11.03
CA TYR A 498 12.41 -19.59 -11.65
C TYR A 498 13.01 -20.16 -12.93
N LYS A 499 12.78 -19.47 -14.04
CA LYS A 499 13.25 -19.88 -15.38
C LYS A 499 13.48 -18.66 -16.25
N ASN A 500 14.59 -18.66 -16.99
CA ASN A 500 14.94 -17.60 -17.95
C ASN A 500 14.89 -16.17 -17.36
N GLY A 501 15.24 -16.01 -16.08
CA GLY A 501 15.20 -14.71 -15.41
C GLY A 501 13.80 -14.24 -15.00
N LEU A 502 12.79 -15.11 -15.06
CA LEU A 502 11.40 -14.83 -14.68
C LEU A 502 10.95 -15.74 -13.54
N LEU A 503 10.03 -15.22 -12.71
CA LEU A 503 9.34 -15.97 -11.65
C LEU A 503 7.91 -16.24 -12.11
N GLU A 504 7.59 -17.51 -12.32
CA GLU A 504 6.26 -17.97 -12.71
C GLU A 504 5.56 -18.57 -11.50
N ASN A 505 4.38 -18.06 -11.14
CA ASN A 505 3.62 -18.62 -10.02
C ASN A 505 3.10 -20.02 -10.39
N LEU A 506 3.45 -21.01 -9.57
CA LEU A 506 3.07 -22.40 -9.78
C LEU A 506 1.86 -22.79 -8.93
N VAL A 507 1.95 -22.52 -7.62
CA VAL A 507 0.98 -22.96 -6.63
C VAL A 507 0.90 -21.92 -5.50
N GLN A 508 -0.30 -21.73 -4.95
CA GLN A 508 -0.53 -20.92 -3.75
C GLN A 508 -1.58 -21.60 -2.86
N GLY A 509 -1.48 -21.43 -1.54
CA GLY A 509 -2.48 -21.91 -0.59
C GLY A 509 -2.28 -21.38 0.82
N TYR A 510 -3.24 -21.66 1.70
CA TYR A 510 -3.21 -21.24 3.10
C TYR A 510 -2.50 -22.30 3.96
N ALA A 511 -1.62 -21.83 4.85
CA ALA A 511 -0.69 -22.67 5.61
C ALA A 511 -1.35 -23.73 6.51
N SER A 512 -2.56 -23.44 6.99
CA SER A 512 -3.32 -24.26 7.93
C SER A 512 -4.12 -25.38 7.30
N GLU A 513 -4.39 -25.27 6.00
CA GLU A 513 -5.33 -26.14 5.27
C GLU A 513 -4.65 -26.95 4.17
N SER A 514 -3.39 -26.67 3.84
CA SER A 514 -2.75 -27.31 2.68
C SER A 514 -1.23 -27.47 2.81
N ILE A 515 -0.77 -28.71 2.62
CA ILE A 515 0.62 -28.98 2.24
C ILE A 515 0.70 -28.76 0.74
N LEU A 516 1.47 -27.77 0.29
CA LEU A 516 1.61 -27.52 -1.14
C LEU A 516 2.59 -28.52 -1.74
N GLU A 517 2.25 -29.08 -2.89
CA GLU A 517 3.09 -30.05 -3.59
C GLU A 517 3.52 -29.52 -4.96
N ILE A 518 4.82 -29.65 -5.26
CA ILE A 518 5.36 -29.52 -6.61
C ILE A 518 5.66 -30.93 -7.12
N PRO A 519 4.78 -31.53 -7.95
CA PRO A 519 5.02 -32.86 -8.46
C PRO A 519 6.10 -32.85 -9.54
N ASN A 520 6.74 -34.00 -9.72
CA ASN A 520 7.70 -34.27 -10.80
C ASN A 520 8.81 -33.21 -10.93
N LEU A 521 9.59 -33.00 -9.87
CA LEU A 521 10.56 -31.89 -9.77
C LEU A 521 11.47 -31.74 -10.99
N LYS A 522 11.96 -32.85 -11.56
CA LYS A 522 12.82 -32.85 -12.76
C LYS A 522 12.08 -32.41 -14.03
N ASN A 523 10.85 -32.89 -14.21
CA ASN A 523 10.07 -32.66 -15.44
C ASN A 523 9.37 -31.30 -15.46
N SER A 524 9.32 -30.61 -14.32
CA SER A 524 8.78 -29.26 -14.19
C SER A 524 9.49 -28.24 -15.08
N GLY A 525 10.75 -28.51 -15.47
CA GLY A 525 11.56 -27.62 -16.30
C GLY A 525 12.10 -26.38 -15.56
N TYR A 526 11.95 -26.33 -14.24
CA TYR A 526 12.54 -25.34 -13.34
C TYR A 526 13.77 -25.93 -12.65
N THR A 527 14.78 -25.09 -12.40
CA THR A 527 15.99 -25.48 -11.65
C THR A 527 16.06 -24.82 -10.27
N GLN A 528 15.20 -23.84 -10.03
CA GLN A 528 15.11 -23.12 -8.77
C GLN A 528 13.64 -22.82 -8.48
N PHE A 529 13.25 -22.92 -7.21
CA PHE A 529 11.92 -22.58 -6.72
C PHE A 529 12.05 -21.54 -5.62
N LEU A 530 11.36 -20.42 -5.78
CA LEU A 530 11.26 -19.39 -4.75
C LEU A 530 9.95 -19.59 -3.99
N ILE A 531 10.08 -19.89 -2.71
CA ILE A 531 8.96 -20.09 -1.79
C ILE A 531 8.81 -18.83 -0.95
N VAL A 532 7.59 -18.29 -0.93
CA VAL A 532 7.24 -17.07 -0.20
C VAL A 532 6.25 -17.45 0.88
N VAL A 533 6.60 -17.21 2.14
CA VAL A 533 5.68 -17.37 3.26
C VAL A 533 5.19 -15.99 3.66
N VAL A 534 3.88 -15.74 3.58
CA VAL A 534 3.25 -14.46 3.90
C VAL A 534 2.57 -14.57 5.26
N ASN A 535 2.85 -13.62 6.14
CA ASN A 535 2.20 -13.48 7.43
C ASN A 535 1.20 -12.33 7.40
N SER A 536 -0.09 -12.63 7.30
CA SER A 536 -1.19 -11.66 7.37
C SER A 536 -1.67 -11.37 8.79
N ASN A 537 -1.03 -11.97 9.80
CA ASN A 537 -1.31 -11.68 11.19
C ASN A 537 -0.75 -10.31 11.61
N GLY A 538 -1.43 -9.74 12.60
CA GLY A 538 -1.09 -8.43 13.14
C GLY A 538 -2.30 -7.78 13.78
N VAL A 539 -2.12 -7.36 15.03
CA VAL A 539 -3.03 -6.50 15.79
C VAL A 539 -2.21 -5.31 16.28
N GLN A 540 -2.83 -4.14 16.39
CA GLN A 540 -2.15 -2.94 16.89
C GLN A 540 -1.50 -3.24 18.27
N PRO A 541 -0.22 -2.89 18.50
CA PRO A 541 0.62 -1.94 17.75
C PRO A 541 1.40 -2.52 16.54
N TYR A 542 1.11 -3.76 16.11
CA TYR A 542 1.72 -4.44 14.97
C TYR A 542 3.22 -4.73 15.11
N ASP A 543 3.71 -4.84 16.34
CA ASP A 543 5.08 -5.23 16.68
C ASP A 543 5.25 -6.73 16.94
N GLY A 544 4.18 -7.51 16.69
CA GLY A 544 4.16 -8.96 16.91
C GLY A 544 5.11 -9.69 15.97
N GLU A 545 5.83 -10.67 16.53
CA GLU A 545 6.72 -11.60 15.84
C GLU A 545 6.23 -13.03 16.06
N PHE A 546 6.17 -13.83 15.01
CA PHE A 546 5.60 -15.18 15.03
C PHE A 546 6.69 -16.22 14.81
N ASN A 547 6.64 -17.33 15.56
CA ASN A 547 7.56 -18.46 15.38
C ASN A 547 7.11 -19.44 14.28
N ALA A 548 6.39 -18.95 13.27
CA ALA A 548 6.05 -19.76 12.10
C ALA A 548 7.34 -20.06 11.31
N TYR A 549 7.45 -21.27 10.78
CA TYR A 549 8.62 -21.71 10.01
C TYR A 549 8.25 -22.60 8.84
N LEU A 550 9.15 -22.61 7.84
CA LEU A 550 8.99 -23.40 6.62
C LEU A 550 9.61 -24.80 6.80
N THR A 551 8.84 -25.82 6.45
CA THR A 551 9.28 -27.21 6.31
C THR A 551 9.18 -27.62 4.84
N LEU A 552 10.27 -28.18 4.31
CA LEU A 552 10.37 -28.66 2.93
C LEU A 552 10.76 -30.13 2.94
N LYS A 553 10.05 -30.98 2.19
CA LYS A 553 10.40 -32.40 2.06
C LYS A 553 10.45 -32.81 0.60
N VAL A 554 11.53 -33.50 0.23
CA VAL A 554 11.62 -34.20 -1.06
C VAL A 554 11.18 -35.63 -0.82
N GLU A 555 9.97 -35.92 -1.26
CA GLU A 555 9.38 -37.23 -1.12
C GLU A 555 9.46 -37.95 -2.46
N GLY A 556 9.78 -39.24 -2.44
CA GLY A 556 9.57 -40.04 -3.65
C GLY A 556 8.07 -40.08 -3.94
N ASN A 557 7.69 -40.31 -5.19
CA ASN A 557 6.46 -41.03 -5.46
C ASN A 557 6.55 -42.49 -4.93
N ASP A 558 7.02 -42.67 -3.70
CA ASP A 558 6.52 -43.77 -2.89
C ASP A 558 5.08 -43.37 -2.64
N ASN A 559 4.18 -43.95 -3.45
CA ASN A 559 2.73 -43.91 -3.30
C ASN A 559 2.31 -44.41 -1.90
N GLY A 560 2.65 -43.66 -0.85
CA GLY A 560 2.73 -44.16 0.53
C GLY A 560 2.25 -43.17 1.59
N GLY A 561 1.83 -41.96 1.21
CA GLY A 561 1.30 -40.97 2.15
C GLY A 561 -0.20 -40.67 2.01
N SER A 562 -0.68 -40.39 0.79
CA SER A 562 -2.08 -39.96 0.60
C SER A 562 -2.64 -40.17 -0.82
N ASN A 563 -1.81 -40.51 -1.82
CA ASN A 563 -2.23 -40.60 -3.22
C ASN A 563 -2.22 -42.01 -3.82
N ASN A 564 -1.92 -43.05 -3.03
CA ASN A 564 -2.12 -44.41 -3.49
C ASN A 564 -3.61 -44.74 -3.43
N ILE A 565 -4.32 -44.45 -4.51
CA ILE A 565 -5.72 -44.83 -4.66
C ILE A 565 -5.93 -46.31 -4.34
N LEU A 566 -4.96 -47.19 -4.63
CA LEU A 566 -5.05 -48.62 -4.34
C LEU A 566 -4.98 -48.95 -2.85
N ALA A 567 -4.50 -48.03 -2.01
CA ALA A 567 -4.55 -48.13 -0.55
C ALA A 567 -5.88 -47.60 0.04
N SER A 568 -6.75 -47.02 -0.78
CA SER A 568 -8.06 -46.53 -0.31
C SER A 568 -8.93 -47.69 0.16
N ASN A 569 -9.46 -47.55 1.37
CA ASN A 569 -10.35 -48.52 2.00
C ASN A 569 -11.81 -48.05 1.99
N MET A 570 -12.10 -46.89 1.41
CA MET A 570 -13.45 -46.33 1.34
C MET A 570 -13.70 -45.53 0.07
N CYS A 571 -14.94 -45.57 -0.42
CA CYS A 571 -15.39 -44.88 -1.62
C CYS A 571 -16.75 -44.20 -1.37
N SER A 572 -16.87 -42.92 -1.76
CA SER A 572 -18.11 -42.14 -1.70
C SER A 572 -18.53 -41.78 -3.12
N ILE A 573 -19.82 -41.87 -3.43
CA ILE A 573 -20.33 -41.68 -4.80
C ILE A 573 -21.62 -40.87 -4.76
N SER A 574 -21.75 -39.95 -5.73
CA SER A 574 -22.98 -39.18 -5.97
C SER A 574 -23.26 -39.15 -7.48
N VAL A 575 -24.51 -39.45 -7.86
CA VAL A 575 -24.96 -39.46 -9.26
C VAL A 575 -26.24 -38.66 -9.39
N VAL A 576 -26.15 -37.50 -10.04
CA VAL A 576 -27.26 -36.56 -10.19
C VAL A 576 -27.68 -36.45 -11.66
N VAL A 577 -28.97 -36.67 -11.90
CA VAL A 577 -29.60 -36.59 -13.23
C VAL A 577 -30.95 -35.88 -13.16
N ASN A 578 -31.45 -35.43 -14.31
CA ASN A 578 -32.84 -35.00 -14.45
C ASN A 578 -33.70 -36.20 -14.84
N GLY A 579 -34.44 -36.73 -13.87
CA GLY A 579 -35.30 -37.89 -14.05
C GLY A 579 -36.75 -37.50 -14.33
N ARG A 580 -37.43 -38.33 -15.12
CA ARG A 580 -38.88 -38.42 -15.18
C ARG A 580 -39.32 -39.56 -14.27
N PHE A 581 -40.10 -39.25 -13.26
CA PHE A 581 -40.51 -40.19 -12.22
C PHE A 581 -42.00 -40.47 -12.30
N ARG A 582 -42.40 -41.69 -11.95
CA ARG A 582 -43.80 -42.07 -11.69
C ARG A 582 -44.03 -42.22 -10.20
N GLN A 583 -45.04 -41.56 -9.68
CA GLN A 583 -45.46 -41.70 -8.29
C GLN A 583 -46.29 -42.96 -8.06
N GLY A 584 -46.42 -43.39 -6.79
CA GLY A 584 -47.29 -44.52 -6.41
C GLY A 584 -48.77 -44.34 -6.79
N ASP A 585 -49.25 -43.10 -6.94
CA ASP A 585 -50.60 -42.80 -7.44
C ASP A 585 -50.72 -42.84 -8.99
N GLY A 586 -49.60 -43.12 -9.68
CA GLY A 586 -49.49 -43.17 -11.13
C GLY A 586 -49.20 -41.83 -11.81
N SER A 587 -49.17 -40.70 -11.08
CA SER A 587 -48.81 -39.40 -11.63
C SER A 587 -47.33 -39.38 -12.05
N GLU A 588 -46.99 -38.58 -13.06
CA GLU A 588 -45.60 -38.44 -13.53
C GLU A 588 -45.12 -37.00 -13.34
N PHE A 589 -43.86 -36.84 -12.94
CA PHE A 589 -43.22 -35.54 -12.80
C PHE A 589 -41.75 -35.60 -13.24
N ASP A 590 -41.24 -34.46 -13.73
CA ASP A 590 -39.82 -34.29 -14.02
C ASP A 590 -39.15 -33.62 -12.81
N GLY A 591 -37.96 -34.09 -12.44
CA GLY A 591 -37.23 -33.55 -11.31
C GLY A 591 -35.76 -33.92 -11.35
N LYS A 592 -34.95 -33.06 -10.71
CA LYS A 592 -33.54 -33.34 -10.49
C LYS A 592 -33.39 -34.13 -9.19
N ARG A 593 -32.68 -35.26 -9.22
CA ARG A 593 -32.49 -36.10 -8.02
C ARG A 593 -31.09 -36.72 -8.02
N ASP A 594 -30.51 -36.81 -6.82
CA ASP A 594 -29.37 -37.70 -6.56
C ASP A 594 -29.90 -39.13 -6.44
N ILE A 595 -29.57 -39.97 -7.42
CA ILE A 595 -30.04 -41.36 -7.52
C ILE A 595 -29.40 -42.24 -6.45
N THR A 596 -28.24 -41.84 -5.93
CA THR A 596 -27.49 -42.58 -4.92
C THR A 596 -27.81 -42.15 -3.47
N GLY A 597 -28.64 -41.11 -3.30
CA GLY A 597 -29.04 -40.55 -1.99
C GLY A 597 -27.94 -39.72 -1.32
N ASP A 598 -28.20 -39.19 -0.12
CA ASP A 598 -27.23 -38.42 0.65
C ASP A 598 -25.99 -39.28 0.98
N ALA A 599 -24.87 -39.00 0.29
CA ALA A 599 -23.49 -39.43 0.51
C ALA A 599 -23.28 -40.73 1.32
N PHE A 600 -23.59 -41.89 0.74
CA PHE A 600 -23.13 -43.17 1.29
C PHE A 600 -21.63 -43.37 1.02
N SER A 601 -20.87 -43.66 2.07
CA SER A 601 -19.49 -44.14 1.96
C SER A 601 -19.47 -45.66 2.08
N VAL A 602 -18.91 -46.34 1.08
CA VAL A 602 -18.78 -47.80 1.03
C VAL A 602 -17.36 -48.20 1.39
N LYS A 603 -17.20 -49.00 2.45
CA LYS A 603 -15.91 -49.63 2.78
C LYS A 603 -15.60 -50.75 1.78
N GLY A 604 -14.34 -50.86 1.39
CA GLY A 604 -13.90 -51.83 0.40
C GLY A 604 -12.38 -51.89 0.30
N SER A 605 -11.88 -52.53 -0.75
CA SER A 605 -10.44 -52.60 -1.04
C SER A 605 -10.20 -52.82 -2.53
N PHE A 606 -8.99 -52.47 -2.98
CA PHE A 606 -8.53 -52.76 -4.33
C PHE A 606 -7.93 -54.16 -4.44
N SER A 607 -8.30 -54.88 -5.51
CA SER A 607 -7.59 -56.04 -6.02
C SER A 607 -7.13 -55.71 -7.45
N GLY A 608 -5.83 -55.43 -7.60
CA GLY A 608 -5.32 -54.77 -8.82
C GLY A 608 -6.00 -53.41 -9.00
N ASN A 609 -6.50 -53.12 -10.19
CA ASN A 609 -7.19 -51.85 -10.50
C ASN A 609 -8.69 -51.86 -10.16
N THR A 610 -9.20 -52.89 -9.45
CA THR A 610 -10.63 -53.03 -9.14
C THR A 610 -10.90 -52.83 -7.66
N PHE A 611 -11.58 -51.75 -7.30
CA PHE A 611 -12.17 -51.58 -5.98
C PHE A 611 -13.46 -52.39 -5.87
N THR A 612 -13.59 -53.17 -4.80
CA THR A 612 -14.83 -53.85 -4.44
C THR A 612 -15.19 -53.54 -2.99
N GLY A 613 -16.43 -53.12 -2.77
CA GLY A 613 -16.98 -52.90 -1.44
C GLY A 613 -18.38 -53.49 -1.36
N ASN A 614 -18.67 -54.21 -0.29
CA ASN A 614 -20.00 -54.71 0.02
C ASN A 614 -20.40 -54.17 1.39
N TYR A 615 -21.65 -53.78 1.56
CA TYR A 615 -22.18 -53.38 2.86
C TYR A 615 -23.48 -54.10 3.13
N SER A 616 -23.66 -54.44 4.41
CA SER A 616 -24.91 -54.92 4.97
C SER A 616 -25.01 -54.31 6.36
N ASN A 617 -25.78 -53.23 6.48
CA ASN A 617 -25.94 -52.49 7.72
C ASN A 617 -27.39 -52.55 8.15
N ALA A 618 -27.63 -52.85 9.43
CA ALA A 618 -28.91 -52.60 10.06
C ALA A 618 -28.81 -51.25 10.79
N ASP A 619 -29.70 -50.31 10.50
CA ASP A 619 -29.89 -49.11 11.30
C ASP A 619 -30.86 -49.47 12.45
N PRO A 620 -30.37 -49.61 13.70
CA PRO A 620 -31.18 -50.03 14.82
C PRO A 620 -32.17 -48.95 15.28
N ILE A 621 -32.01 -47.69 14.85
CA ILE A 621 -32.88 -46.57 15.23
C ILE A 621 -34.13 -46.58 14.33
N TYR A 622 -33.97 -46.89 13.05
CA TYR A 622 -35.06 -46.86 12.06
C TYR A 622 -35.59 -48.25 11.68
N TYR A 623 -35.01 -49.33 12.21
CA TYR A 623 -35.35 -50.72 11.84
C TYR A 623 -35.21 -50.97 10.32
N GLU A 624 -34.19 -50.35 9.74
CA GLU A 624 -33.89 -50.43 8.31
C GLU A 624 -32.66 -51.31 8.11
N THR A 625 -32.64 -52.05 7.02
CA THR A 625 -31.48 -52.82 6.57
C THR A 625 -31.11 -52.37 5.18
N TYR A 626 -29.83 -52.07 4.99
CA TYR A 626 -29.25 -51.63 3.74
C TYR A 626 -28.27 -52.69 3.28
N GLU A 627 -28.46 -53.21 2.08
CA GLU A 627 -27.50 -54.10 1.44
C GLU A 627 -27.13 -53.59 0.06
N GLY A 628 -25.87 -53.74 -0.31
CA GLY A 628 -25.42 -53.31 -1.63
C GLY A 628 -23.99 -53.73 -1.93
N ALA A 629 -23.66 -53.64 -3.21
CA ALA A 629 -22.35 -53.97 -3.74
C ALA A 629 -21.88 -52.87 -4.68
N LEU A 630 -20.65 -52.43 -4.45
CA LEU A 630 -19.95 -51.44 -5.26
C LEU A 630 -18.75 -52.10 -5.92
N LYS A 631 -18.61 -51.92 -7.23
CA LYS A 631 -17.45 -52.33 -8.01
C LYS A 631 -17.01 -51.19 -8.93
N ILE A 632 -15.75 -50.78 -8.81
CA ILE A 632 -15.13 -49.76 -9.65
C ILE A 632 -13.82 -50.30 -10.21
N THR A 633 -13.60 -50.18 -11.52
CA THR A 633 -12.37 -50.57 -12.21
C THR A 633 -11.71 -49.34 -12.80
N LEU A 634 -10.42 -49.17 -12.56
CA LEU A 634 -9.59 -48.11 -13.13
C LEU A 634 -8.79 -48.65 -14.31
N ASN A 635 -8.33 -47.75 -15.18
CA ASN A 635 -7.29 -48.07 -16.16
C ASN A 635 -5.91 -48.23 -15.47
N ASP A 636 -4.90 -48.70 -16.21
CA ASP A 636 -3.57 -49.00 -15.66
C ASP A 636 -2.84 -47.77 -15.09
N SER A 637 -3.15 -46.58 -15.58
CA SER A 637 -2.61 -45.30 -15.07
C SER A 637 -3.45 -44.68 -13.95
N HIS A 638 -4.51 -45.35 -13.49
CA HIS A 638 -5.46 -44.88 -12.47
C HIS A 638 -6.05 -43.48 -12.73
N SER A 639 -6.13 -43.10 -14.01
CA SER A 639 -6.56 -41.77 -14.44
C SER A 639 -8.01 -41.75 -14.95
N ILE A 640 -8.62 -42.92 -15.16
CA ILE A 640 -9.98 -43.07 -15.67
C ILE A 640 -10.65 -44.28 -15.00
N VAL A 641 -11.91 -44.11 -14.57
CA VAL A 641 -12.81 -45.23 -14.24
C VAL A 641 -13.31 -45.85 -15.54
N THR A 642 -12.85 -47.06 -15.83
CA THR A 642 -13.24 -47.83 -17.02
C THR A 642 -14.55 -48.57 -16.81
N SER A 643 -14.91 -48.88 -15.56
CA SER A 643 -16.20 -49.48 -15.21
C SER A 643 -16.60 -49.12 -13.79
N PHE A 644 -17.85 -48.71 -13.62
CA PHE A 644 -18.52 -48.45 -12.35
C PHE A 644 -19.83 -49.23 -12.34
N LYS A 645 -20.11 -49.93 -11.24
CA LYS A 645 -21.39 -50.60 -10.97
C LYS A 645 -21.69 -50.53 -9.48
N TRP A 646 -22.87 -50.04 -9.14
CA TRP A 646 -23.36 -49.98 -7.77
C TRP A 646 -24.81 -50.43 -7.68
N THR A 647 -25.05 -51.44 -6.85
CA THR A 647 -26.39 -51.89 -6.49
C THR A 647 -26.68 -51.58 -5.03
N HIS A 648 -27.92 -51.18 -4.75
CA HIS A 648 -28.41 -50.89 -3.41
C HIS A 648 -29.84 -51.38 -3.27
N ASN A 649 -30.13 -52.04 -2.15
CA ASN A 649 -31.46 -52.39 -1.69
C ASN A 649 -31.61 -52.01 -0.22
N GLY A 650 -32.53 -51.09 0.07
CA GLY A 650 -32.95 -50.68 1.40
C GLY A 650 -34.30 -51.32 1.74
N LYS A 651 -34.37 -51.98 2.90
CA LYS A 651 -35.58 -52.62 3.45
C LYS A 651 -35.89 -52.07 4.83
N SER A 652 -37.11 -51.64 5.06
CA SER A 652 -37.63 -51.26 6.38
C SER A 652 -38.49 -52.41 6.92
N TYR A 653 -39.02 -52.25 8.13
CA TYR A 653 -39.98 -53.22 8.68
C TYR A 653 -41.23 -53.43 7.80
N SER A 654 -41.63 -52.42 7.01
CA SER A 654 -42.81 -52.48 6.13
C SER A 654 -42.53 -53.01 4.72
N GLY A 655 -41.27 -53.28 4.38
CA GLY A 655 -40.87 -53.78 3.05
C GLY A 655 -39.70 -53.00 2.44
N ASP A 656 -39.48 -53.15 1.14
CA ASP A 656 -38.47 -52.37 0.41
C ASP A 656 -38.83 -50.88 0.45
N PHE A 657 -37.86 -50.00 0.70
CA PHE A 657 -38.09 -48.54 0.70
C PHE A 657 -37.16 -47.77 -0.24
N THR A 658 -36.03 -48.34 -0.67
CA THR A 658 -35.22 -47.74 -1.74
C THR A 658 -34.46 -48.81 -2.48
N ARG A 659 -34.40 -48.73 -3.80
CA ARG A 659 -33.61 -49.61 -4.66
C ARG A 659 -32.98 -48.78 -5.76
N PHE A 660 -31.69 -48.97 -6.00
CA PHE A 660 -31.05 -48.43 -7.17
C PHE A 660 -30.00 -49.38 -7.76
N ASP A 661 -29.83 -49.27 -9.07
CA ASP A 661 -28.73 -49.88 -9.81
C ASP A 661 -28.17 -48.84 -10.78
N VAL A 662 -26.93 -48.42 -10.52
CA VAL A 662 -26.23 -47.45 -11.37
C VAL A 662 -24.96 -48.07 -11.95
N GLY A 663 -24.75 -47.84 -13.24
CA GLY A 663 -23.52 -48.22 -13.93
C GLY A 663 -23.01 -47.10 -14.81
N ALA A 664 -21.70 -46.94 -14.89
CA ALA A 664 -21.06 -45.94 -15.74
C ALA A 664 -19.64 -46.36 -16.16
N SER A 665 -19.04 -45.60 -17.06
CA SER A 665 -17.67 -45.77 -17.54
C SER A 665 -17.10 -44.45 -18.07
N ASN A 666 -15.80 -44.45 -18.38
CA ASN A 666 -15.08 -43.31 -18.97
C ASN A 666 -15.14 -42.04 -18.10
N ILE A 667 -15.03 -42.19 -16.78
CA ILE A 667 -15.04 -41.04 -15.85
C ILE A 667 -13.58 -40.67 -15.56
N PRO A 668 -13.09 -39.50 -16.01
CA PRO A 668 -11.70 -39.09 -15.78
C PRO A 668 -11.48 -38.63 -14.33
N VAL A 669 -10.22 -38.58 -13.91
CA VAL A 669 -9.83 -37.86 -12.69
C VAL A 669 -10.24 -36.38 -12.84
N GLY A 670 -10.91 -35.85 -11.82
CA GLY A 670 -11.30 -34.44 -11.73
C GLY A 670 -10.45 -33.67 -10.72
N ASP A 671 -10.56 -32.35 -10.76
CA ASP A 671 -9.95 -31.48 -9.75
C ASP A 671 -10.57 -31.73 -8.36
N PRO A 672 -9.80 -31.57 -7.27
CA PRO A 672 -10.33 -31.63 -5.91
C PRO A 672 -11.49 -30.65 -5.73
N LEU A 673 -12.59 -31.10 -5.13
CA LEU A 673 -13.65 -30.20 -4.69
C LEU A 673 -13.22 -29.51 -3.40
N VAL A 674 -13.48 -28.20 -3.30
CA VAL A 674 -13.16 -27.34 -2.14
C VAL A 674 -13.68 -27.90 -0.79
N TYR A 675 -14.68 -28.78 -0.81
CA TYR A 675 -15.29 -29.38 0.38
C TYR A 675 -14.59 -30.63 0.93
N TYR A 676 -13.67 -31.25 0.20
CA TYR A 676 -12.95 -32.44 0.65
C TYR A 676 -11.49 -32.06 0.91
N SER A 677 -10.97 -32.42 2.09
CA SER A 677 -9.54 -32.27 2.40
C SER A 677 -8.68 -33.03 1.38
N ASP A 678 -7.39 -32.69 1.28
CA ASP A 678 -6.40 -33.26 0.33
C ASP A 678 -6.22 -34.80 0.37
N ALA A 679 -7.02 -35.53 1.15
CA ALA A 679 -6.98 -36.98 1.31
C ALA A 679 -7.87 -37.77 0.32
N TYR A 680 -8.51 -37.11 -0.65
CA TYR A 680 -9.41 -37.78 -1.61
C TYR A 680 -8.88 -37.77 -3.04
N ARG A 681 -8.97 -38.92 -3.72
CA ARG A 681 -8.84 -38.99 -5.19
C ARG A 681 -10.23 -38.97 -5.83
N ILE A 682 -10.50 -37.95 -6.64
CA ILE A 682 -11.83 -37.70 -7.22
C ILE A 682 -11.85 -38.02 -8.71
N PHE A 683 -12.83 -38.80 -9.14
CA PHE A 683 -13.21 -38.97 -10.55
C PHE A 683 -14.54 -38.27 -10.79
N ARG A 684 -14.58 -37.46 -11.84
CA ARG A 684 -15.69 -36.53 -12.06
C ARG A 684 -15.99 -36.37 -13.54
N ILE A 685 -17.28 -36.42 -13.85
CA ILE A 685 -17.83 -35.93 -15.11
C ILE A 685 -19.09 -35.13 -14.78
N GLU A 686 -19.26 -34.00 -15.44
CA GLU A 686 -20.37 -33.07 -15.19
C GLU A 686 -21.07 -32.70 -16.48
N GLY A 687 -22.15 -31.94 -16.39
CA GLY A 687 -22.82 -31.41 -17.55
C GLY A 687 -23.51 -32.48 -18.40
N VAL A 688 -23.81 -32.09 -19.64
CA VAL A 688 -24.52 -32.91 -20.62
C VAL A 688 -23.80 -34.21 -20.96
N GLN A 689 -22.46 -34.24 -20.85
CA GLN A 689 -21.64 -35.41 -21.12
C GLN A 689 -21.80 -36.53 -20.09
N THR A 690 -22.37 -36.26 -18.91
CA THR A 690 -22.64 -37.27 -17.86
C THR A 690 -23.42 -38.47 -18.41
N CYS A 691 -24.41 -38.22 -19.29
CA CYS A 691 -25.23 -39.28 -19.87
C CYS A 691 -24.46 -40.18 -20.84
N ASN A 692 -23.35 -39.71 -21.42
CA ASN A 692 -22.49 -40.54 -22.27
C ASN A 692 -21.68 -41.55 -21.45
N SER A 693 -21.46 -41.26 -20.17
CA SER A 693 -20.76 -42.13 -19.24
C SER A 693 -21.68 -43.15 -18.57
N LEU A 694 -22.96 -42.83 -18.37
CA LEU A 694 -23.94 -43.72 -17.75
C LEU A 694 -24.29 -44.90 -18.68
N SER A 695 -24.19 -46.12 -18.16
CA SER A 695 -24.61 -47.34 -18.86
C SER A 695 -25.94 -47.89 -18.33
N SER A 696 -26.28 -47.62 -17.07
CA SER A 696 -27.56 -48.00 -16.45
C SER A 696 -27.89 -47.07 -15.29
N VAL A 697 -29.16 -46.69 -15.16
CA VAL A 697 -29.69 -45.97 -13.99
C VAL A 697 -31.09 -46.51 -13.72
N GLU A 698 -31.23 -47.31 -12.68
CA GLU A 698 -32.50 -47.76 -12.13
C GLU A 698 -32.67 -47.14 -10.75
N TYR A 699 -33.85 -46.61 -10.46
CA TYR A 699 -34.15 -46.02 -9.17
C TYR A 699 -35.62 -46.22 -8.82
N GLN A 700 -35.86 -46.69 -7.61
CA GLN A 700 -37.18 -46.80 -7.01
C GLN A 700 -37.07 -46.44 -5.53
N ASP A 701 -37.90 -45.51 -5.08
CA ASP A 701 -38.02 -45.09 -3.69
C ASP A 701 -39.47 -45.29 -3.29
N TYR A 702 -39.75 -46.08 -2.26
CA TYR A 702 -41.13 -46.37 -1.85
C TYR A 702 -41.66 -45.37 -0.80
N GLY A 703 -40.89 -44.30 -0.52
CA GLY A 703 -41.25 -43.26 0.44
C GLY A 703 -40.85 -43.65 1.86
N ARG A 704 -39.93 -42.90 2.46
CA ARG A 704 -39.38 -43.21 3.79
C ARG A 704 -40.27 -42.67 4.93
N TRP A 705 -41.15 -41.71 4.63
CA TRP A 705 -42.02 -41.00 5.57
C TRP A 705 -43.42 -40.79 4.98
N PHE A 706 -44.43 -40.55 5.83
CA PHE A 706 -45.83 -40.29 5.44
C PHE A 706 -46.04 -39.13 4.42
N TYR A 707 -44.99 -38.43 4.02
CA TYR A 707 -45.01 -37.31 3.07
C TYR A 707 -44.19 -37.55 1.78
N ASP A 708 -43.39 -38.61 1.70
CA ASP A 708 -42.65 -38.94 0.49
C ASP A 708 -43.48 -39.91 -0.34
N ALA A 709 -43.94 -39.48 -1.52
CA ALA A 709 -44.62 -40.36 -2.45
C ALA A 709 -43.62 -41.39 -3.00
N GLU A 710 -44.03 -42.66 -3.08
CA GLU A 710 -43.32 -43.69 -3.86
C GLU A 710 -42.98 -43.09 -5.23
N SER A 711 -41.74 -43.23 -5.70
CA SER A 711 -41.28 -42.73 -6.98
C SER A 711 -40.39 -43.74 -7.70
N THR A 712 -40.70 -44.04 -8.96
CA THR A 712 -39.90 -44.89 -9.85
C THR A 712 -39.36 -44.07 -11.00
N LEU A 713 -38.06 -44.15 -11.27
CA LEU A 713 -37.45 -43.49 -12.44
C LEU A 713 -37.87 -44.21 -13.73
N LEU A 714 -38.49 -43.48 -14.66
CA LEU A 714 -38.91 -43.97 -15.97
C LEU A 714 -37.87 -43.71 -17.06
N SER A 715 -37.30 -42.52 -17.04
CA SER A 715 -36.26 -42.08 -17.97
C SER A 715 -35.45 -40.95 -17.35
N TYR A 716 -34.26 -40.67 -17.88
CA TYR A 716 -33.43 -39.56 -17.41
C TYR A 716 -32.78 -38.81 -18.57
N THR A 717 -32.37 -37.58 -18.30
CA THR A 717 -31.59 -36.71 -19.17
C THR A 717 -30.50 -36.03 -18.35
N CYS A 718 -29.49 -35.47 -19.02
CA CYS A 718 -28.41 -34.74 -18.38
C CYS A 718 -28.35 -33.30 -18.93
N ASP A 719 -28.21 -32.34 -18.02
CA ASP A 719 -28.02 -30.93 -18.30
C ASP A 719 -26.71 -30.42 -17.69
N GLN A 720 -26.52 -29.10 -17.63
CA GLN A 720 -25.30 -28.48 -17.07
C GLN A 720 -25.07 -28.79 -15.59
N GLU A 721 -26.10 -29.21 -14.84
CA GLU A 721 -25.99 -29.45 -13.42
C GLU A 721 -26.01 -30.95 -13.06
N SER A 722 -26.03 -31.83 -14.07
CA SER A 722 -25.95 -33.28 -13.91
C SER A 722 -24.49 -33.72 -13.73
N TYR A 723 -24.22 -34.74 -12.94
CA TYR A 723 -22.84 -35.19 -12.69
C TYR A 723 -22.75 -36.63 -12.16
N ILE A 724 -21.56 -37.24 -12.30
CA ILE A 724 -21.11 -38.42 -11.55
C ILE A 724 -19.84 -38.04 -10.81
N HIS A 725 -19.85 -38.17 -9.48
CA HIS A 725 -18.70 -37.95 -8.62
C HIS A 725 -18.35 -39.24 -7.88
N ILE A 726 -17.09 -39.66 -7.94
CA ILE A 726 -16.55 -40.83 -7.24
C ILE A 726 -15.31 -40.37 -6.47
N ALA A 727 -15.32 -40.51 -5.16
CA ALA A 727 -14.23 -40.07 -4.29
C ALA A 727 -13.69 -41.25 -3.47
N PHE A 728 -12.39 -41.53 -3.59
CA PHE A 728 -11.70 -42.54 -2.80
C PHE A 728 -10.93 -41.89 -1.66
N ARG A 729 -10.95 -42.52 -0.47
CA ARG A 729 -10.12 -42.12 0.67
C ARG A 729 -9.62 -43.33 1.46
N GLN A 730 -8.59 -43.07 2.26
CA GLN A 730 -8.10 -43.97 3.30
C GLN A 730 -8.59 -43.47 4.67
N GLU A 731 -9.36 -44.29 5.39
CA GLU A 731 -9.65 -44.10 6.82
C GLU A 731 -8.44 -44.46 7.70
#